data_AF-A0A9D8FPW0-F1
#
_entry.id   AF-A0A9D8FPW0-F1
#
_cell.length_a   1.000
_cell.length_b   1.000
_cell.length_c   1.000
_cell.angle_alpha   90.00
_cell.angle_beta   90.00
_cell.angle_gamma   90.00
#
_symmetry.space_group_name_H-M   'P 1'
#
loop_
_entity.id
_entity.type
_entity.pdbx_description
1 polymer ?
#
loop_
_entity_poly.entity_id
_entity_poly.type
_entity_poly.pdbx_seq_one_letter_code
_entity_poly.pdbx_strand_id
1 'polypeptide(L)'
;MNRKLSFRIILFVFFLTGNLLSQPLSTNRDSIPPPSLNKKTVDDYRHFHDAGNLGLTVTNYGLLGQGWSSALQEQPSCQYKYHSRREKERVEHFSYAGLWIGGIGGMNGEHQTLVSTAIVDGVFQYGEAGFEFTNTADEGDTVKERSSIVTSPFFDPKAISHQDFICNFTDRNTNVPGTDIELIGHTPLGINVHFESYAWNYSYADAFVILNYTITNISSYPIEEVYVGIWVDCSVANMNYTNIYEPGGGFSWYDNLDGFDKDYNMGYQYDVDGDNGFAESYFGLRALGASVPGETFQVHYDQWQWSTAADAQFPEYFMPSTDEERYEKLSTTPAAGFPDQQASWLLTLSMGSLGNLAPGDTVNAVFAIVCGFWGEGSSDSPQRRRNLRLNSDWAQTAYNGEDVDGDGKLDPNEDLNGNGILDPGEDDYHAEFDLNGNGSWDPGEQIFGDGDGNLDIDEDIYDNFQRSISAHNGNIDRYILPSPPPSPNLLVLPGDGKVTIYWDNLPELYEDPITREIDFEGYRIYSSPKTAASEEEATLLAQFDLVDNLGYDTGFRIIEHDTTINDKQYHYRFVNEHLLSGWPGKYFFSVTSFDKGNPINNLPSMESSLYENLTYAIPGKTVTDEKNRKIYVYPNPYKANALWDGFGERERLIWFANLPAEATIRIYTLAGDLVDEIEHNAETYNGRDVSLLEQNTKNQQTAFSGGEHAWDLISNKDQAIATGLYLFTVKDEKTRRVFSGKFLVIK
;
A
#
# COMPACT_ATOMS: atom_id res chain seq x y z
N MET A 1 41.00 -3.64 63.00
CA MET A 1 40.85 -2.86 64.26
C MET A 1 40.47 -1.43 63.86
N ASN A 2 39.30 -0.99 64.32
CA ASN A 2 38.57 0.23 63.93
C ASN A 2 39.42 1.49 63.67
N ARG A 3 39.08 2.23 62.60
CA ARG A 3 39.00 3.71 62.64
C ARG A 3 38.11 4.26 61.51
N LYS A 4 37.05 4.95 61.95
CA LYS A 4 36.17 5.86 61.20
C LYS A 4 36.95 7.12 60.77
N LEU A 5 36.52 7.77 59.68
CA LEU A 5 36.45 9.23 59.39
C LEU A 5 36.10 9.36 57.89
N SER A 6 35.34 10.30 57.33
CA SER A 6 34.34 11.28 57.76
C SER A 6 33.90 11.96 56.44
N PHE A 7 32.67 11.74 55.96
CA PHE A 7 32.06 12.59 54.93
C PHE A 7 31.25 13.70 55.61
N ARG A 8 31.47 14.95 55.21
CA ARG A 8 30.66 16.11 55.63
C ARG A 8 29.59 16.38 54.58
N ILE A 9 28.35 16.48 55.04
CA ILE A 9 27.17 17.00 54.32
C ILE A 9 26.82 18.37 54.94
N ILE A 10 26.45 19.35 54.11
CA ILE A 10 25.56 20.50 54.42
C ILE A 10 24.80 20.77 53.09
N LEU A 11 23.53 20.44 52.85
CA LEU A 11 22.21 20.67 53.48
C LEU A 11 21.56 22.01 53.11
N PHE A 12 20.35 21.98 52.52
CA PHE A 12 19.16 22.83 52.83
C PHE A 12 17.93 22.28 52.06
N VAL A 13 17.08 21.44 52.65
CA VAL A 13 15.85 21.66 53.48
C VAL A 13 14.67 22.27 52.72
N PHE A 14 13.71 21.40 52.37
CA PHE A 14 12.29 21.72 52.11
C PHE A 14 11.49 21.60 53.41
N PHE A 15 10.56 22.53 53.66
CA PHE A 15 9.56 22.43 54.72
C PHE A 15 8.25 21.86 54.15
N LEU A 16 7.77 20.79 54.80
CA LEU A 16 6.43 20.23 54.64
C LEU A 16 5.59 20.63 55.87
N THR A 17 4.32 20.93 55.67
CA THR A 17 3.27 20.74 56.68
C THR A 17 2.17 19.89 56.07
N GLY A 18 1.72 18.88 56.81
CA GLY A 18 0.85 17.82 56.30
C GLY A 18 -0.43 17.60 57.09
N ASN A 19 -0.99 16.39 56.84
CA ASN A 19 -2.16 15.70 57.43
C ASN A 19 -3.50 15.90 56.69
N LEU A 20 -4.36 14.90 56.45
CA LEU A 20 -4.40 13.44 56.70
C LEU A 20 -5.59 12.82 55.88
N LEU A 21 -5.43 11.55 55.44
CA LEU A 21 -6.43 10.48 55.23
C LEU A 21 -7.47 10.48 54.07
N SER A 22 -7.12 9.73 53.00
CA SER A 22 -7.77 8.56 52.34
C SER A 22 -9.29 8.49 51.99
N GLN A 23 -9.53 8.54 50.66
CA GLN A 23 -10.39 7.71 49.73
C GLN A 23 -11.91 7.55 49.96
N PRO A 24 -12.76 7.40 48.90
CA PRO A 24 -12.47 6.75 47.60
C PRO A 24 -12.90 7.52 46.32
N LEU A 25 -12.35 7.10 45.18
CA LEU A 25 -12.89 7.41 43.84
C LEU A 25 -14.25 6.70 43.66
N SER A 26 -15.28 7.47 43.29
CA SER A 26 -16.44 6.93 42.56
C SER A 26 -16.75 7.82 41.37
N THR A 27 -16.91 7.15 40.24
CA THR A 27 -17.42 7.61 38.96
C THR A 27 -18.81 8.26 39.06
N ASN A 28 -19.04 9.38 38.38
CA ASN A 28 -20.06 9.46 37.32
C ASN A 28 -20.04 10.80 36.56
N ARG A 29 -20.33 10.66 35.26
CA ARG A 29 -20.60 11.68 34.25
C ARG A 29 -21.80 12.57 34.64
N ASP A 30 -21.72 13.87 34.32
CA ASP A 30 -22.66 14.54 33.41
C ASP A 30 -22.28 16.03 33.14
N SER A 31 -21.88 16.26 31.88
CA SER A 31 -21.99 17.44 31.01
C SER A 31 -22.23 18.86 31.56
N ILE A 32 -21.25 19.74 31.35
CA ILE A 32 -21.42 21.02 30.64
C ILE A 32 -20.18 21.19 29.73
N PRO A 33 -20.30 21.24 28.39
CA PRO A 33 -19.15 21.51 27.53
C PRO A 33 -18.76 22.99 27.64
N PRO A 34 -17.46 23.33 27.66
CA PRO A 34 -17.05 24.71 27.46
C PRO A 34 -17.47 25.19 26.05
N PRO A 35 -17.62 26.50 25.82
CA PRO A 35 -18.09 27.02 24.54
C PRO A 35 -17.13 26.57 23.44
N SER A 36 -17.62 25.76 22.51
CA SER A 36 -16.86 25.28 21.36
C SER A 36 -16.58 26.42 20.40
N LEU A 37 -15.36 26.95 20.43
CA LEU A 37 -14.71 27.44 19.22
C LEU A 37 -14.19 26.21 18.47
N ASN A 38 -15.10 25.51 17.80
CA ASN A 38 -14.72 24.41 16.92
C ASN A 38 -14.16 25.01 15.64
N LYS A 39 -12.85 24.87 15.50
CA LYS A 39 -12.27 24.44 14.25
C LYS A 39 -11.17 23.43 14.53
N LYS A 40 -11.37 22.22 14.00
CA LYS A 40 -10.38 21.16 13.92
C LYS A 40 -9.44 21.54 12.78
N THR A 41 -8.13 21.44 12.97
CA THR A 41 -7.20 21.36 11.84
C THR A 41 -7.65 20.17 10.96
N VAL A 42 -7.64 20.33 9.64
CA VAL A 42 -8.05 19.28 8.67
C VAL A 42 -6.79 18.67 8.05
N ASP A 43 -5.75 18.51 8.86
CA ASP A 43 -4.58 17.74 8.49
C ASP A 43 -5.07 16.31 8.25
N ASP A 44 -5.05 15.90 6.99
CA ASP A 44 -5.45 14.57 6.58
C ASP A 44 -4.20 13.72 6.44
N TYR A 45 -4.11 12.74 7.33
CA TYR A 45 -3.00 11.80 7.45
C TYR A 45 -3.50 10.36 7.43
N ARG A 46 -4.73 10.11 6.95
CA ARG A 46 -5.36 8.78 7.02
C ARG A 46 -5.21 7.94 5.75
N HIS A 47 -4.70 8.55 4.68
CA HIS A 47 -4.55 7.90 3.38
C HIS A 47 -3.14 7.33 3.25
N PHE A 48 -3.04 6.12 2.75
CA PHE A 48 -1.77 5.46 2.49
C PHE A 48 -1.89 4.52 1.31
N HIS A 49 -0.81 4.38 0.54
CA HIS A 49 -0.82 3.52 -0.62
C HIS A 49 -0.87 2.07 -0.16
N ASP A 50 -1.76 1.28 -0.74
CA ASP A 50 -1.93 -0.15 -0.47
C ASP A 50 -2.26 -0.95 -1.74
N ALA A 51 -2.25 -0.33 -2.92
CA ALA A 51 -2.38 -1.05 -4.19
C ALA A 51 -1.19 -2.01 -4.42
N GLY A 52 0.04 -1.52 -4.22
CA GLY A 52 1.28 -2.30 -4.34
C GLY A 52 1.75 -2.92 -3.03
N ASN A 53 2.96 -3.48 -3.03
CA ASN A 53 3.65 -3.99 -1.85
C ASN A 53 4.41 -2.91 -1.07
N LEU A 54 4.50 -1.68 -1.58
CA LEU A 54 5.02 -0.54 -0.84
C LEU A 54 3.87 0.25 -0.19
N GLY A 55 3.73 0.07 1.13
CA GLY A 55 2.79 0.80 1.95
C GLY A 55 3.33 2.17 2.33
N LEU A 56 2.70 3.27 1.88
CA LEU A 56 3.23 4.62 2.08
C LEU A 56 2.13 5.61 2.51
N THR A 57 2.24 6.19 3.69
CA THR A 57 1.31 7.25 4.12
C THR A 57 1.57 8.57 3.40
N VAL A 58 0.48 9.20 2.94
CA VAL A 58 0.47 10.50 2.28
C VAL A 58 -0.39 11.48 3.06
N THR A 59 0.07 12.72 3.15
CA THR A 59 -0.69 13.81 3.79
C THR A 59 -1.02 14.93 2.81
N ASN A 60 -2.03 15.74 3.16
CA ASN A 60 -2.38 16.94 2.42
C ASN A 60 -1.58 18.19 2.84
N TYR A 61 -0.43 18.04 3.50
CA TYR A 61 0.45 19.15 3.91
C TYR A 61 1.93 18.84 3.68
N GLY A 62 2.24 18.01 2.68
CA GLY A 62 3.60 17.78 2.19
C GLY A 62 4.45 16.80 2.99
N LEU A 63 3.90 16.20 4.05
CA LEU A 63 4.54 15.15 4.84
C LEU A 63 4.17 13.75 4.29
N LEU A 64 5.11 12.83 4.39
CA LEU A 64 4.96 11.41 4.11
C LEU A 64 5.31 10.60 5.37
N GLY A 65 4.64 9.46 5.54
CA GLY A 65 4.80 8.65 6.75
C GLY A 65 3.95 9.12 7.93
N GLN A 66 4.07 8.42 9.05
CA GLN A 66 3.23 8.66 10.24
C GLN A 66 3.98 8.52 11.58
N GLY A 67 5.28 8.25 11.54
CA GLY A 67 6.14 8.15 12.73
C GLY A 67 5.77 7.01 13.69
N TRP A 68 5.23 5.91 13.16
CA TRP A 68 4.82 4.71 13.89
C TRP A 68 3.89 4.96 15.08
N SER A 69 3.03 5.98 14.96
CA SER A 69 1.97 6.30 15.90
C SER A 69 1.08 5.09 16.18
N SER A 70 1.15 4.59 17.40
CA SER A 70 0.29 3.50 17.91
C SER A 70 -1.22 3.79 17.84
N ALA A 71 -1.61 5.05 17.62
CA ALA A 71 -3.01 5.45 17.45
C ALA A 71 -3.60 5.03 16.08
N LEU A 72 -2.75 4.69 15.10
CA LEU A 72 -3.11 4.31 13.73
C LEU A 72 -2.63 2.88 13.45
N GLN A 73 -3.06 1.94 14.28
CA GLN A 73 -2.48 0.59 14.46
C GLN A 73 -2.43 -0.33 13.21
N GLU A 74 -2.79 0.15 12.02
CA GLU A 74 -2.78 -0.61 10.75
C GLU A 74 -2.16 0.19 9.57
N GLN A 75 -1.71 1.42 9.81
CA GLN A 75 -1.23 2.33 8.78
C GLN A 75 0.31 2.33 8.70
N PRO A 76 0.91 2.00 7.55
CA PRO A 76 2.36 1.95 7.38
C PRO A 76 2.95 3.36 7.28
N SER A 77 4.19 3.54 7.75
CA SER A 77 4.91 4.78 7.44
C SER A 77 5.49 4.70 6.02
N CYS A 78 6.40 3.74 5.83
CA CYS A 78 6.96 3.33 4.54
C CYS A 78 7.34 1.84 4.63
N GLN A 79 6.35 0.97 4.51
CA GLN A 79 6.49 -0.46 4.77
C GLN A 79 6.59 -1.26 3.48
N TYR A 80 7.62 -2.09 3.36
CA TYR A 80 7.77 -3.06 2.28
C TYR A 80 8.30 -4.38 2.84
N LYS A 81 7.69 -5.55 2.58
CA LYS A 81 6.52 -5.82 1.72
C LYS A 81 5.19 -5.76 2.49
N TYR A 82 4.40 -4.71 2.30
CA TYR A 82 3.17 -4.44 3.06
C TYR A 82 2.18 -5.61 3.10
N HIS A 83 1.89 -6.25 1.96
CA HIS A 83 0.91 -7.35 1.89
C HIS A 83 1.46 -8.71 2.35
N SER A 84 2.77 -8.80 2.59
CA SER A 84 3.38 -10.05 3.02
C SER A 84 2.65 -10.63 4.22
N ARG A 85 2.40 -11.95 4.16
CA ARG A 85 1.81 -12.67 5.30
C ARG A 85 2.85 -13.06 6.33
N ARG A 86 4.12 -12.82 6.04
CA ARG A 86 5.21 -12.97 6.98
C ARG A 86 5.62 -11.63 7.52
N GLU A 87 5.32 -11.42 8.78
CA GLU A 87 5.69 -10.18 9.48
C GLU A 87 7.20 -9.90 9.45
N LYS A 88 8.05 -10.94 9.38
CA LYS A 88 9.51 -10.77 9.21
C LYS A 88 9.91 -10.05 7.91
N GLU A 89 9.09 -10.14 6.87
CA GLU A 89 9.33 -9.53 5.54
C GLU A 89 8.70 -8.12 5.44
N ARG A 90 7.98 -7.68 6.47
CA ARG A 90 7.36 -6.35 6.54
C ARG A 90 8.33 -5.38 7.22
N VAL A 91 9.20 -4.76 6.43
CA VAL A 91 10.24 -3.82 6.88
C VAL A 91 9.74 -2.40 6.72
N GLU A 92 9.85 -1.58 7.77
CA GLU A 92 9.63 -0.13 7.71
C GLU A 92 10.93 0.56 7.29
N HIS A 93 10.83 1.65 6.53
CA HIS A 93 11.99 2.29 5.90
C HIS A 93 12.24 3.71 6.38
N PHE A 94 11.23 4.42 6.86
CA PHE A 94 11.39 5.73 7.49
C PHE A 94 10.26 6.06 8.48
N SER A 95 10.56 6.94 9.43
CA SER A 95 9.60 7.51 10.38
C SER A 95 8.73 8.59 9.70
N TYR A 96 9.41 9.57 9.11
CA TYR A 96 8.80 10.67 8.38
C TYR A 96 9.67 11.02 7.17
N ALA A 97 9.02 11.49 6.12
CA ALA A 97 9.67 12.21 5.04
C ALA A 97 8.86 13.47 4.73
N GLY A 98 9.45 14.44 4.04
CA GLY A 98 8.72 15.65 3.70
C GLY A 98 9.36 16.51 2.63
N LEU A 99 8.49 17.25 1.95
CA LEU A 99 8.87 18.17 0.89
C LEU A 99 9.60 19.40 1.43
N TRP A 100 10.73 19.72 0.82
CA TRP A 100 11.48 20.96 1.00
C TRP A 100 11.56 21.70 -0.35
N ILE A 101 11.22 22.99 -0.37
CA ILE A 101 11.34 23.84 -1.56
C ILE A 101 12.15 25.07 -1.21
N GLY A 102 13.28 25.24 -1.87
CA GLY A 102 14.19 26.37 -1.70
C GLY A 102 14.17 27.33 -2.88
N GLY A 103 14.42 28.61 -2.61
CA GLY A 103 14.59 29.63 -3.64
C GLY A 103 15.07 30.96 -3.08
N ILE A 104 15.43 31.88 -3.98
CA ILE A 104 15.86 33.24 -3.64
C ILE A 104 14.74 34.21 -3.99
N GLY A 105 14.15 34.86 -2.99
CA GLY A 105 13.02 35.78 -3.15
C GLY A 105 11.99 35.64 -2.04
N GLY A 106 10.71 35.71 -2.41
CA GLY A 106 9.58 35.45 -1.51
C GLY A 106 8.46 36.48 -1.60
N MET A 107 7.42 36.28 -0.79
CA MET A 107 6.20 37.10 -0.85
C MET A 107 6.40 38.56 -0.44
N ASN A 108 7.44 38.87 0.33
CA ASN A 108 7.78 40.22 0.76
C ASN A 108 8.51 41.03 -0.33
N GLY A 109 8.98 40.38 -1.40
CA GLY A 109 9.78 40.99 -2.46
C GLY A 109 11.22 41.30 -2.06
N GLU A 110 11.68 40.76 -0.92
CA GLU A 110 13.05 40.88 -0.48
C GLU A 110 13.91 39.80 -1.15
N HIS A 111 15.16 40.13 -1.45
CA HIS A 111 16.10 39.20 -2.06
C HIS A 111 16.81 38.42 -0.95
N GLN A 112 16.18 37.33 -0.51
CA GLN A 112 16.63 36.49 0.59
C GLN A 112 16.47 35.01 0.22
N THR A 113 17.32 34.17 0.78
CA THR A 113 17.23 32.72 0.62
C THR A 113 16.20 32.17 1.58
N LEU A 114 15.19 31.48 1.06
CA LEU A 114 14.10 30.89 1.84
C LEU A 114 13.96 29.40 1.51
N VAL A 115 13.54 28.60 2.50
CA VAL A 115 13.19 27.19 2.30
C VAL A 115 11.89 26.88 3.01
N SER A 116 10.85 26.57 2.25
CA SER A 116 9.60 26.03 2.79
C SER A 116 9.75 24.55 3.09
N THR A 117 9.40 24.14 4.32
CA THR A 117 9.60 22.77 4.81
C THR A 117 8.28 22.12 5.27
N ALA A 118 8.07 20.85 4.94
CA ALA A 118 6.97 20.07 5.50
C ALA A 118 7.26 19.53 6.90
N ILE A 119 8.53 19.24 7.17
CA ILE A 119 9.05 18.78 8.46
C ILE A 119 10.57 19.01 8.50
N VAL A 120 11.14 19.11 9.71
CA VAL A 120 12.59 19.15 9.95
C VAL A 120 12.95 18.21 11.11
N ASP A 121 14.25 17.93 11.28
CA ASP A 121 14.77 17.07 12.34
C ASP A 121 14.32 17.51 13.74
N GLY A 122 13.80 16.55 14.52
CA GLY A 122 13.44 16.73 15.92
C GLY A 122 12.07 17.36 16.17
N VAL A 123 11.23 17.52 15.14
CA VAL A 123 9.93 18.20 15.21
C VAL A 123 8.81 17.24 14.77
N PHE A 124 7.69 17.23 15.50
CA PHE A 124 6.66 16.18 15.31
C PHE A 124 5.21 16.69 15.35
N GLN A 125 4.99 17.99 15.52
CA GLN A 125 3.63 18.55 15.66
C GLN A 125 3.45 19.83 14.85
N TYR A 126 2.24 19.99 14.30
CA TYR A 126 1.86 21.22 13.59
C TYR A 126 1.99 22.46 14.49
N GLY A 127 2.41 23.58 13.90
CA GLY A 127 2.66 24.83 14.61
C GLY A 127 4.02 24.91 15.32
N GLU A 128 4.78 23.82 15.37
CA GLU A 128 6.22 23.89 15.64
C GLU A 128 6.98 24.40 14.40
N ALA A 129 8.18 24.94 14.60
CA ALA A 129 9.00 25.44 13.49
C ALA A 129 9.41 24.31 12.55
N GLY A 130 9.23 24.48 11.25
CA GLY A 130 9.51 23.46 10.23
C GLY A 130 8.27 22.75 9.65
N PHE A 131 7.07 23.05 10.15
CA PHE A 131 5.79 22.67 9.52
C PHE A 131 5.19 23.89 8.80
N GLU A 132 5.65 24.16 7.59
CA GLU A 132 5.38 25.41 6.89
C GLU A 132 4.34 25.28 5.77
N PHE A 133 4.14 24.06 5.26
CA PHE A 133 3.04 23.79 4.35
C PHE A 133 1.73 23.60 5.10
N THR A 134 0.67 24.18 4.55
CA THR A 134 -0.67 24.14 5.13
C THR A 134 -1.70 23.90 4.04
N ASN A 135 -2.74 23.15 4.39
CA ASN A 135 -3.95 23.02 3.58
C ASN A 135 -4.98 24.09 3.97
N THR A 136 -6.14 24.10 3.31
CA THR A 136 -7.23 24.97 3.73
C THR A 136 -7.88 24.44 5.00
N ALA A 137 -8.64 25.32 5.62
CA ALA A 137 -9.37 24.99 6.83
C ALA A 137 -10.75 24.36 6.50
N ASP A 138 -11.00 23.94 5.27
CA ASP A 138 -12.24 23.27 4.85
C ASP A 138 -12.20 21.78 5.23
N GLU A 139 -13.27 21.22 5.81
CA GLU A 139 -13.35 19.80 6.15
C GLU A 139 -13.33 18.89 4.90
N GLY A 140 -13.65 19.44 3.72
CA GLY A 140 -13.55 18.73 2.43
C GLY A 140 -12.17 18.79 1.77
N ASP A 141 -11.19 19.47 2.39
CA ASP A 141 -9.82 19.54 1.89
C ASP A 141 -9.02 18.34 2.41
N THR A 142 -9.33 17.16 1.87
CA THR A 142 -8.69 15.87 2.19
C THR A 142 -7.87 15.40 1.00
N VAL A 143 -7.01 14.42 1.23
CA VAL A 143 -6.42 13.64 0.14
C VAL A 143 -7.57 12.97 -0.64
N LYS A 144 -7.49 12.99 -1.97
CA LYS A 144 -8.45 12.37 -2.86
C LYS A 144 -7.84 11.16 -3.52
N GLU A 145 -8.58 10.05 -3.54
CA GLU A 145 -8.18 8.81 -4.20
C GLU A 145 -8.85 8.67 -5.57
N ARG A 146 -8.09 8.19 -6.55
CA ARG A 146 -8.56 7.72 -7.85
C ARG A 146 -7.91 6.38 -8.17
N SER A 147 -8.54 5.57 -9.02
CA SER A 147 -8.02 4.26 -9.42
C SER A 147 -8.32 3.98 -10.88
N SER A 148 -7.35 3.42 -11.61
CA SER A 148 -7.55 2.91 -12.97
C SER A 148 -8.24 1.54 -13.01
N ILE A 149 -8.36 0.85 -11.86
CA ILE A 149 -9.02 -0.45 -11.78
C ILE A 149 -10.54 -0.26 -11.90
N VAL A 150 -11.13 -0.80 -12.97
CA VAL A 150 -12.57 -0.68 -13.29
C VAL A 150 -13.52 -1.23 -12.22
N THR A 151 -13.05 -2.16 -11.39
CA THR A 151 -13.83 -2.74 -10.28
C THR A 151 -13.66 -1.98 -8.95
N SER A 152 -12.75 -0.99 -8.91
CA SER A 152 -12.49 -0.18 -7.71
C SER A 152 -13.67 0.76 -7.41
N PRO A 153 -14.04 0.96 -6.13
CA PRO A 153 -15.00 1.99 -5.75
C PRO A 153 -14.51 3.42 -6.05
N PHE A 154 -13.19 3.58 -6.29
CA PHE A 154 -12.54 4.84 -6.65
C PHE A 154 -12.21 4.94 -8.14
N PHE A 155 -12.82 4.09 -8.98
CA PHE A 155 -12.59 4.12 -10.42
C PHE A 155 -12.81 5.53 -11.00
N ASP A 156 -11.78 6.07 -11.62
CA ASP A 156 -11.83 7.32 -12.38
C ASP A 156 -11.11 7.10 -13.71
N PRO A 157 -11.74 7.35 -14.87
CA PRO A 157 -11.09 7.20 -16.17
C PRO A 157 -9.88 8.13 -16.37
N LYS A 158 -9.67 9.12 -15.48
CA LYS A 158 -8.49 9.98 -15.46
C LYS A 158 -7.42 9.52 -14.46
N ALA A 159 -7.59 8.37 -13.83
CA ALA A 159 -6.57 7.81 -12.96
C ALA A 159 -5.37 7.34 -13.79
N ILE A 160 -4.17 7.59 -13.28
CA ILE A 160 -2.90 7.24 -13.92
C ILE A 160 -2.49 5.82 -13.52
N SER A 161 -2.62 5.48 -12.24
CA SER A 161 -2.23 4.17 -11.72
C SER A 161 -3.39 3.49 -10.99
N HIS A 162 -3.10 2.29 -10.47
CA HIS A 162 -4.09 1.51 -9.73
C HIS A 162 -4.55 2.20 -8.44
N GLN A 163 -3.76 3.15 -7.92
CA GLN A 163 -4.14 4.04 -6.84
C GLN A 163 -3.35 5.35 -6.93
N ASP A 164 -4.08 6.42 -7.20
CA ASP A 164 -3.58 7.78 -7.21
C ASP A 164 -4.02 8.49 -5.94
N PHE A 165 -3.13 9.27 -5.32
CA PHE A 165 -3.52 10.26 -4.31
C PHE A 165 -3.23 11.67 -4.76
N ILE A 166 -4.16 12.57 -4.45
CA ILE A 166 -4.16 13.92 -5.00
C ILE A 166 -4.57 14.92 -3.92
N CYS A 167 -3.74 15.93 -3.70
CA CYS A 167 -4.01 16.99 -2.74
C CYS A 167 -3.34 18.32 -3.16
N ASN A 168 -3.67 19.40 -2.45
CA ASN A 168 -3.03 20.69 -2.63
C ASN A 168 -2.66 21.28 -1.28
N PHE A 169 -1.52 21.95 -1.22
CA PHE A 169 -1.07 22.68 -0.03
C PHE A 169 -0.19 23.86 -0.42
N THR A 170 0.01 24.78 0.52
CA THR A 170 0.72 26.04 0.27
C THR A 170 1.55 26.44 1.49
N ASP A 171 2.66 27.12 1.22
CA ASP A 171 3.47 27.80 2.25
C ASP A 171 2.98 29.25 2.47
N ARG A 172 1.87 29.69 1.87
CA ARG A 172 1.50 31.11 1.90
C ARG A 172 1.08 31.61 3.27
N ASN A 173 0.60 30.72 4.13
CA ASN A 173 -0.02 31.11 5.40
C ASN A 173 1.02 31.32 6.47
N THR A 174 0.84 32.33 7.33
CA THR A 174 1.70 32.56 8.52
C THR A 174 1.08 32.01 9.81
N ASN A 175 -0.12 31.45 9.71
CA ASN A 175 -0.87 30.85 10.80
C ASN A 175 -1.52 29.57 10.29
N VAL A 176 -1.63 28.55 11.15
CA VAL A 176 -2.31 27.30 10.83
C VAL A 176 -3.78 27.61 10.50
N PRO A 177 -4.24 27.35 9.26
CA PRO A 177 -5.56 27.76 8.81
C PRO A 177 -6.69 27.27 9.71
N GLY A 178 -7.57 28.19 10.09
CA GLY A 178 -8.69 27.90 10.98
C GLY A 178 -8.35 27.98 12.48
N THR A 179 -7.11 28.30 12.84
CA THR A 179 -6.68 28.53 14.21
C THR A 179 -5.95 29.88 14.33
N ASP A 180 -5.62 30.29 15.56
CA ASP A 180 -4.75 31.44 15.83
C ASP A 180 -3.28 31.03 16.08
N ILE A 181 -2.91 29.78 15.79
CA ILE A 181 -1.55 29.27 15.98
C ILE A 181 -0.66 29.85 14.88
N GLU A 182 0.40 30.55 15.27
CA GLU A 182 1.41 31.11 14.36
C GLU A 182 2.37 30.02 13.89
N LEU A 183 2.78 30.07 12.62
CA LEU A 183 3.84 29.22 12.08
C LEU A 183 5.20 29.84 12.44
N ILE A 184 5.83 29.28 13.47
CA ILE A 184 7.05 29.86 14.06
C ILE A 184 8.20 29.80 13.06
N GLY A 185 8.81 30.96 12.79
CA GLY A 185 10.02 31.06 11.96
C GLY A 185 9.76 31.02 10.45
N HIS A 186 8.50 30.91 10.03
CA HIS A 186 8.15 30.76 8.64
C HIS A 186 8.05 32.10 7.90
N THR A 187 8.79 32.23 6.81
CA THR A 187 8.65 33.32 5.84
C THR A 187 8.28 32.75 4.48
N PRO A 188 7.06 33.01 3.96
CA PRO A 188 6.60 32.40 2.71
C PRO A 188 7.45 32.74 1.48
N LEU A 189 7.86 31.72 0.74
CA LEU A 189 8.23 31.81 -0.67
C LEU A 189 7.02 32.27 -1.49
N GLY A 190 5.82 31.78 -1.14
CA GLY A 190 4.58 32.13 -1.81
C GLY A 190 4.28 31.21 -2.98
N ILE A 191 4.26 29.92 -2.70
CA ILE A 191 4.05 28.83 -3.63
C ILE A 191 2.77 28.07 -3.31
N ASN A 192 2.13 27.56 -4.36
CA ASN A 192 1.11 26.54 -4.26
C ASN A 192 1.68 25.23 -4.80
N VAL A 193 1.42 24.13 -4.10
CA VAL A 193 1.86 22.80 -4.48
C VAL A 193 0.64 21.96 -4.80
N HIS A 194 0.57 21.50 -6.03
CA HIS A 194 -0.30 20.39 -6.43
C HIS A 194 0.51 19.11 -6.36
N PHE A 195 0.07 18.17 -5.53
CA PHE A 195 0.76 16.91 -5.30
C PHE A 195 -0.10 15.74 -5.79
N GLU A 196 0.54 14.88 -6.58
CA GLU A 196 -0.02 13.60 -7.02
C GLU A 196 0.96 12.48 -6.69
N SER A 197 0.48 11.32 -6.26
CA SER A 197 1.32 10.12 -6.10
C SER A 197 0.68 8.88 -6.69
N TYR A 198 1.49 8.02 -7.30
CA TYR A 198 1.04 6.92 -8.14
C TYR A 198 1.65 5.59 -7.67
N ALA A 199 0.79 4.60 -7.44
CA ALA A 199 1.16 3.23 -7.10
C ALA A 199 0.53 2.21 -8.07
N TRP A 200 1.30 1.19 -8.44
CA TRP A 200 0.86 0.05 -9.25
C TRP A 200 0.92 -1.23 -8.41
N ASN A 201 0.24 -2.27 -8.87
CA ASN A 201 0.16 -3.57 -8.18
C ASN A 201 0.78 -4.72 -9.01
N TYR A 202 1.32 -4.43 -10.20
CA TYR A 202 2.01 -5.40 -11.03
C TYR A 202 3.25 -5.89 -10.30
N SER A 203 3.59 -7.18 -10.42
CA SER A 203 4.69 -7.77 -9.64
C SER A 203 6.06 -7.12 -9.86
N TYR A 204 6.25 -6.40 -10.97
CA TYR A 204 7.48 -5.67 -11.29
C TYR A 204 7.42 -4.18 -10.90
N ALA A 205 6.23 -3.65 -10.56
CA ALA A 205 5.97 -2.25 -10.22
C ALA A 205 5.31 -2.05 -8.84
N ASP A 206 5.27 -3.09 -8.01
CA ASP A 206 4.63 -3.08 -6.69
C ASP A 206 5.56 -2.58 -5.56
N ALA A 207 6.81 -2.24 -5.88
CA ALA A 207 7.86 -1.92 -4.92
C ALA A 207 8.28 -0.43 -4.94
N PHE A 208 7.54 0.43 -5.64
CA PHE A 208 7.77 1.86 -5.66
C PHE A 208 6.48 2.67 -5.69
N VAL A 209 6.58 3.93 -5.28
CA VAL A 209 5.54 4.97 -5.43
C VAL A 209 6.19 6.19 -6.06
N ILE A 210 5.59 6.72 -7.12
CA ILE A 210 6.03 7.96 -7.76
C ILE A 210 5.37 9.14 -7.06
N LEU A 211 6.15 10.20 -6.84
CA LEU A 211 5.77 11.44 -6.17
C LEU A 211 5.92 12.60 -7.16
N ASN A 212 4.81 13.23 -7.54
CA ASN A 212 4.76 14.26 -8.56
C ASN A 212 4.37 15.61 -7.93
N TYR A 213 5.31 16.56 -7.88
CA TYR A 213 5.11 17.88 -7.30
C TYR A 213 5.06 18.95 -8.38
N THR A 214 3.90 19.59 -8.52
CA THR A 214 3.70 20.74 -9.41
C THR A 214 3.62 22.01 -8.57
N ILE A 215 4.60 22.89 -8.75
CA ILE A 215 4.86 24.04 -7.88
C ILE A 215 4.60 25.32 -8.66
N THR A 216 3.63 26.11 -8.23
CA THR A 216 3.25 27.37 -8.86
C THR A 216 3.64 28.55 -7.98
N ASN A 217 4.35 29.53 -8.54
CA ASN A 217 4.60 30.79 -7.84
C ASN A 217 3.32 31.64 -7.82
N ILE A 218 2.72 31.80 -6.64
CA ILE A 218 1.52 32.62 -6.44
C ILE A 218 1.84 33.98 -5.80
N SER A 219 3.12 34.30 -5.61
CA SER A 219 3.58 35.58 -5.12
C SER A 219 3.53 36.66 -6.23
N SER A 220 3.80 37.91 -5.87
CA SER A 220 3.90 39.01 -6.84
C SER A 220 5.33 39.21 -7.38
N TYR A 221 6.28 38.37 -6.97
CA TYR A 221 7.70 38.53 -7.25
C TYR A 221 8.28 37.24 -7.84
N PRO A 222 9.34 37.31 -8.66
CA PRO A 222 10.01 36.10 -9.12
C PRO A 222 10.69 35.37 -7.95
N ILE A 223 10.74 34.04 -8.04
CA ILE A 223 11.57 33.20 -7.19
C ILE A 223 12.74 32.73 -8.06
N GLU A 224 13.95 33.12 -7.69
CA GLU A 224 15.16 32.77 -8.42
C GLU A 224 15.76 31.47 -7.90
N GLU A 225 16.41 30.72 -8.79
CA GLU A 225 17.13 29.49 -8.47
C GLU A 225 16.32 28.47 -7.64
N VAL A 226 15.21 27.97 -8.19
CA VAL A 226 14.36 27.02 -7.44
C VAL A 226 15.04 25.67 -7.28
N TYR A 227 15.02 25.14 -6.06
CA TYR A 227 15.42 23.77 -5.72
C TYR A 227 14.28 23.04 -5.03
N VAL A 228 14.08 21.77 -5.36
CA VAL A 228 13.03 20.93 -4.76
C VAL A 228 13.70 19.67 -4.23
N GLY A 229 13.41 19.29 -2.99
CA GLY A 229 13.96 18.07 -2.40
C GLY A 229 13.02 17.39 -1.43
N ILE A 230 13.35 16.14 -1.11
CA ILE A 230 12.68 15.37 -0.09
C ILE A 230 13.69 15.09 1.02
N TRP A 231 13.31 15.48 2.23
CA TRP A 231 13.98 15.13 3.47
C TRP A 231 13.40 13.83 4.01
N VAL A 232 14.24 12.95 4.57
CA VAL A 232 13.82 11.64 5.09
C VAL A 232 14.52 11.30 6.40
N ASP A 233 13.71 10.98 7.42
CA ASP A 233 14.13 10.31 8.67
C ASP A 233 14.16 8.80 8.46
N CYS A 234 15.17 8.35 7.71
CA CYS A 234 15.34 6.96 7.33
C CYS A 234 15.58 6.09 8.57
N SER A 235 14.89 4.96 8.63
CA SER A 235 14.97 4.00 9.74
C SER A 235 14.55 2.62 9.24
N VAL A 236 15.39 2.01 8.41
CA VAL A 236 15.20 0.64 7.94
C VAL A 236 15.24 -0.33 9.12
N ALA A 237 14.09 -0.89 9.49
CA ALA A 237 13.95 -1.87 10.58
C ALA A 237 12.59 -2.60 10.52
N ASN A 238 12.48 -3.76 11.17
CA ASN A 238 11.19 -4.45 11.32
C ASN A 238 10.43 -3.96 12.56
N MET A 239 9.30 -3.28 12.38
CA MET A 239 8.51 -2.75 13.51
C MET A 239 7.57 -3.78 14.16
N ASN A 240 7.43 -4.97 13.58
CA ASN A 240 6.63 -6.05 14.17
C ASN A 240 7.39 -6.80 15.27
N TYR A 241 8.72 -6.63 15.38
CA TYR A 241 9.59 -7.34 16.32
C TYR A 241 10.70 -6.44 16.86
N THR A 242 11.05 -6.58 18.15
CA THR A 242 12.24 -5.92 18.74
C THR A 242 13.45 -6.84 18.66
N ASN A 243 13.20 -8.15 18.54
CA ASN A 243 14.18 -9.19 18.28
C ASN A 243 13.46 -10.45 17.80
N ILE A 244 14.22 -11.52 17.49
CA ILE A 244 13.68 -12.80 17.00
C ILE A 244 12.70 -13.52 17.96
N TYR A 245 12.53 -13.05 19.20
CA TYR A 245 11.66 -13.66 20.22
C TYR A 245 10.56 -12.73 20.74
N GLU A 246 10.68 -11.42 20.55
CA GLU A 246 9.82 -10.43 21.18
C GLU A 246 9.07 -9.58 20.13
N PRO A 247 7.73 -9.57 20.16
CA PRO A 247 6.95 -8.76 19.25
C PRO A 247 7.01 -7.27 19.60
N GLY A 248 6.87 -6.41 18.59
CA GLY A 248 6.70 -4.95 18.68
C GLY A 248 8.00 -4.16 18.74
N GLY A 249 7.94 -2.86 19.01
CA GLY A 249 9.07 -2.01 19.44
C GLY A 249 10.12 -1.60 18.41
N GLY A 250 10.27 -2.34 17.30
CA GLY A 250 11.29 -2.10 16.29
C GLY A 250 12.66 -2.67 16.66
N PHE A 251 13.38 -3.21 15.67
CA PHE A 251 14.82 -3.42 15.77
C PHE A 251 15.57 -2.08 15.85
N SER A 252 16.87 -2.14 16.14
CA SER A 252 17.67 -0.92 16.19
C SER A 252 17.73 -0.30 14.79
N TRP A 253 17.75 1.03 14.74
CA TRP A 253 18.02 1.83 13.54
C TRP A 253 19.30 2.67 13.71
N TYR A 254 20.07 2.42 14.79
CA TYR A 254 21.38 3.02 15.05
C TYR A 254 22.53 2.26 14.37
N ASP A 255 22.21 1.15 13.71
CA ASP A 255 23.03 0.21 12.94
C ASP A 255 22.92 0.43 11.43
N ASN A 256 22.22 1.48 11.02
CA ASN A 256 21.96 1.78 9.61
C ASN A 256 23.09 2.61 8.99
N LEU A 257 23.18 2.54 7.67
CA LEU A 257 24.05 3.38 6.85
C LEU A 257 23.28 3.93 5.65
N ASP A 258 23.55 5.19 5.32
CA ASP A 258 23.08 5.82 4.11
C ASP A 258 24.13 5.76 2.99
N GLY A 259 23.69 5.93 1.75
CA GLY A 259 24.55 6.03 0.59
C GLY A 259 23.89 6.79 -0.56
N PHE A 260 24.71 7.14 -1.55
CA PHE A 260 24.25 7.80 -2.77
C PHE A 260 24.71 7.03 -4.00
N ASP A 261 23.74 6.45 -4.70
CA ASP A 261 23.93 5.74 -5.95
C ASP A 261 23.86 6.73 -7.12
N LYS A 262 25.02 7.26 -7.52
CA LYS A 262 25.13 8.31 -8.53
C LYS A 262 24.61 7.90 -9.90
N ASP A 263 24.83 6.64 -10.29
CA ASP A 263 24.35 6.11 -11.58
C ASP A 263 22.82 6.17 -11.67
N TYR A 264 22.19 6.07 -10.50
CA TYR A 264 20.74 6.09 -10.30
C TYR A 264 20.29 7.36 -9.58
N ASN A 265 21.05 8.46 -9.51
CA ASN A 265 20.69 9.68 -8.74
C ASN A 265 19.79 9.39 -7.51
N MET A 266 20.18 8.42 -6.67
CA MET A 266 19.31 7.83 -5.65
C MET A 266 20.02 7.80 -4.31
N GLY A 267 19.45 8.48 -3.33
CA GLY A 267 19.82 8.32 -1.93
C GLY A 267 19.23 7.00 -1.41
N TYR A 268 19.97 6.24 -0.61
CA TYR A 268 19.50 4.95 -0.09
C TYR A 268 19.94 4.75 1.36
N GLN A 269 19.18 3.94 2.11
CA GLN A 269 19.56 3.46 3.45
C GLN A 269 19.38 1.94 3.53
N TYR A 270 20.18 1.29 4.36
CA TYR A 270 20.01 -0.11 4.74
C TYR A 270 20.50 -0.34 6.18
N ASP A 271 19.95 -1.37 6.82
CA ASP A 271 20.52 -1.91 8.06
C ASP A 271 21.77 -2.74 7.74
N VAL A 272 22.86 -2.59 8.50
CA VAL A 272 24.15 -3.16 8.10
C VAL A 272 24.21 -4.68 8.27
N ASP A 273 23.62 -5.21 9.35
CA ASP A 273 23.74 -6.62 9.73
C ASP A 273 22.50 -7.49 9.41
N GLY A 274 21.43 -6.84 8.98
CA GLY A 274 20.18 -7.40 8.49
C GLY A 274 19.22 -7.83 9.60
N ASP A 275 19.53 -7.57 10.86
CA ASP A 275 18.72 -7.95 12.01
C ASP A 275 18.36 -9.44 12.05
N ASN A 276 19.29 -10.31 11.60
CA ASN A 276 19.06 -11.75 11.41
C ASN A 276 18.00 -12.10 10.34
N GLY A 277 17.89 -11.30 9.29
CA GLY A 277 16.91 -11.51 8.22
C GLY A 277 15.66 -10.65 8.32
N PHE A 278 15.56 -9.77 9.32
CA PHE A 278 14.36 -8.96 9.58
C PHE A 278 14.45 -7.55 8.98
N ALA A 279 15.66 -7.08 8.63
CA ALA A 279 15.90 -5.78 8.01
C ALA A 279 16.74 -5.91 6.71
N GLU A 280 16.67 -7.05 6.02
CA GLU A 280 17.39 -7.30 4.75
C GLU A 280 16.74 -6.59 3.54
N SER A 281 16.48 -5.29 3.68
CA SER A 281 15.87 -4.43 2.68
C SER A 281 16.68 -3.15 2.49
N TYR A 282 16.48 -2.50 1.35
CA TYR A 282 16.95 -1.16 1.08
C TYR A 282 15.77 -0.20 0.96
N PHE A 283 15.93 0.99 1.53
CA PHE A 283 15.20 2.19 1.16
C PHE A 283 15.92 2.90 0.01
N GLY A 284 15.19 3.48 -0.93
CA GLY A 284 15.71 4.34 -1.98
C GLY A 284 14.79 5.53 -2.23
N LEU A 285 15.36 6.73 -2.29
CA LEU A 285 14.74 7.94 -2.78
C LEU A 285 15.41 8.30 -4.10
N ARG A 286 14.67 8.24 -5.20
CA ARG A 286 15.16 8.41 -6.58
C ARG A 286 14.65 9.73 -7.15
N ALA A 287 15.54 10.53 -7.73
CA ALA A 287 15.14 11.63 -8.60
C ALA A 287 14.86 11.09 -10.02
N LEU A 288 13.63 11.28 -10.51
CA LEU A 288 13.19 10.76 -11.82
C LEU A 288 13.30 11.80 -12.93
N GLY A 289 12.88 13.04 -12.65
CA GLY A 289 12.89 14.12 -13.63
C GLY A 289 12.17 15.38 -13.16
N ALA A 290 12.20 16.41 -14.00
CA ALA A 290 11.59 17.71 -13.75
C ALA A 290 11.02 18.30 -15.05
N SER A 291 10.24 19.38 -14.99
CA SER A 291 9.75 20.07 -16.20
C SER A 291 10.84 20.79 -17.01
N VAL A 292 12.09 20.77 -16.54
CA VAL A 292 13.25 21.28 -17.27
C VAL A 292 14.06 20.11 -17.80
N PRO A 293 14.69 20.20 -19.00
CA PRO A 293 15.40 19.06 -19.58
C PRO A 293 16.43 18.45 -18.62
N GLY A 294 16.61 17.14 -18.64
CA GLY A 294 17.49 16.42 -17.70
C GLY A 294 18.92 16.96 -17.61
N GLU A 295 19.47 17.46 -18.72
CA GLU A 295 20.81 18.07 -18.77
C GLU A 295 20.90 19.44 -18.06
N THR A 296 19.77 20.05 -17.72
CA THR A 296 19.68 21.42 -17.21
C THR A 296 19.59 21.52 -15.70
N PHE A 297 19.28 20.42 -15.00
CA PHE A 297 19.28 20.37 -13.54
C PHE A 297 20.31 19.36 -13.02
N GLN A 298 20.69 19.52 -11.75
CA GLN A 298 21.57 18.59 -11.05
C GLN A 298 20.82 17.93 -9.89
N VAL A 299 21.23 16.72 -9.55
CA VAL A 299 20.75 16.04 -8.34
C VAL A 299 21.77 16.22 -7.23
N HIS A 300 21.30 16.69 -6.09
CA HIS A 300 22.12 16.90 -4.90
C HIS A 300 21.69 15.97 -3.77
N TYR A 301 22.67 15.42 -3.07
CA TYR A 301 22.50 14.53 -1.93
C TYR A 301 23.29 15.02 -0.72
N ASP A 302 22.66 14.99 0.45
CA ASP A 302 23.30 15.27 1.74
C ASP A 302 22.67 14.40 2.84
N GLN A 303 23.36 14.25 3.97
CA GLN A 303 22.94 13.45 5.11
C GLN A 303 23.42 14.04 6.45
N TRP A 304 22.81 13.65 7.56
CA TRP A 304 23.32 13.98 8.89
C TRP A 304 22.75 13.03 9.95
N GLN A 305 23.41 12.97 11.11
CA GLN A 305 22.90 12.15 12.22
C GLN A 305 21.74 12.83 12.92
N TRP A 306 20.73 12.03 13.27
CA TRP A 306 19.55 12.46 13.99
C TRP A 306 19.89 13.27 15.25
N SER A 307 19.22 14.40 15.40
CA SER A 307 19.33 15.27 16.57
C SER A 307 20.78 15.70 16.90
N THR A 308 21.68 15.73 15.90
CA THR A 308 23.10 16.01 16.08
C THR A 308 23.50 17.31 15.40
N ALA A 309 23.74 18.35 16.21
CA ALA A 309 24.07 19.69 15.71
C ALA A 309 25.41 19.78 14.98
N ALA A 310 26.39 18.93 15.30
CA ALA A 310 27.64 18.79 14.57
C ALA A 310 28.40 17.53 15.06
N ASP A 311 28.93 16.75 14.12
CA ASP A 311 29.84 15.64 14.42
C ASP A 311 31.30 16.12 14.30
N ALA A 312 32.15 15.78 15.28
CA ALA A 312 33.56 16.19 15.27
C ALA A 312 34.42 15.46 14.22
N GLN A 313 33.99 14.28 13.79
CA GLN A 313 34.60 13.47 12.74
C GLN A 313 34.07 13.88 11.35
N PHE A 314 32.80 14.27 11.30
CA PHE A 314 32.06 14.56 10.06
C PHE A 314 31.41 15.96 10.10
N PRO A 315 32.21 17.05 10.18
CA PRO A 315 31.70 18.40 10.46
C PRO A 315 30.85 19.01 9.34
N GLU A 316 30.91 18.47 8.12
CA GLU A 316 30.08 18.90 6.98
C GLU A 316 28.65 18.28 7.00
N TYR A 317 28.46 17.21 7.77
CA TYR A 317 27.21 16.48 7.91
C TYR A 317 26.50 16.92 9.20
N PHE A 318 25.96 18.13 9.18
CA PHE A 318 25.28 18.76 10.32
C PHE A 318 23.81 19.02 10.01
N MET A 319 22.99 19.05 11.07
CA MET A 319 21.58 19.42 11.00
C MET A 319 21.42 20.91 10.65
N PRO A 320 20.78 21.26 9.51
CA PRO A 320 20.60 22.66 9.12
C PRO A 320 19.56 23.36 10.01
N SER A 321 19.87 24.57 10.45
CA SER A 321 19.06 25.33 11.42
C SER A 321 18.46 26.62 10.85
N THR A 322 18.99 27.13 9.74
CA THR A 322 18.47 28.30 9.02
C THR A 322 18.10 27.97 7.57
N ASP A 323 17.35 28.84 6.92
CA ASP A 323 16.99 28.66 5.50
C ASP A 323 18.21 28.68 4.58
N GLU A 324 19.24 29.47 4.91
CA GLU A 324 20.49 29.46 4.15
C GLU A 324 21.20 28.10 4.24
N GLU A 325 21.26 27.50 5.44
CA GLU A 325 21.86 26.19 5.65
C GLU A 325 21.02 25.09 4.95
N ARG A 326 19.68 25.16 5.03
CA ARG A 326 18.79 24.22 4.32
C ARG A 326 18.93 24.35 2.81
N TYR A 327 19.02 25.57 2.30
CA TYR A 327 19.22 25.82 0.88
C TYR A 327 20.58 25.31 0.41
N GLU A 328 21.62 25.42 1.24
CA GLU A 328 22.92 24.78 0.97
C GLU A 328 22.80 23.26 0.87
N LYS A 329 22.02 22.60 1.76
CA LYS A 329 21.72 21.16 1.67
C LYS A 329 20.97 20.79 0.39
N LEU A 330 20.09 21.65 -0.12
CA LEU A 330 19.36 21.43 -1.38
C LEU A 330 20.19 21.72 -2.63
N SER A 331 21.21 22.57 -2.55
CA SER A 331 21.95 23.06 -3.72
C SER A 331 23.36 22.49 -3.87
N THR A 332 23.81 21.68 -2.91
CA THR A 332 25.17 21.15 -2.90
C THR A 332 25.24 19.68 -2.49
N THR A 333 26.31 19.01 -2.89
CA THR A 333 26.64 17.66 -2.44
C THR A 333 28.01 17.68 -1.79
N PRO A 334 28.15 17.23 -0.53
CA PRO A 334 29.43 17.23 0.16
C PRO A 334 30.53 16.48 -0.63
N ALA A 335 31.71 17.11 -0.75
CA ALA A 335 32.82 16.56 -1.55
C ALA A 335 33.66 15.52 -0.80
N ALA A 336 33.52 15.43 0.53
CA ALA A 336 34.41 14.67 1.40
C ALA A 336 34.19 13.14 1.41
N GLY A 337 33.27 12.64 0.59
CA GLY A 337 32.83 11.24 0.66
C GLY A 337 31.90 11.01 1.85
N PHE A 338 31.11 9.94 1.80
CA PHE A 338 30.04 9.69 2.77
C PHE A 338 30.55 8.95 4.02
N PRO A 339 30.00 9.25 5.22
CA PRO A 339 30.33 8.52 6.44
C PRO A 339 30.07 7.02 6.30
N ASP A 340 30.96 6.20 6.87
CA ASP A 340 30.85 4.73 6.89
C ASP A 340 30.57 4.18 8.30
N GLN A 341 30.25 5.07 9.25
CA GLN A 341 29.91 4.72 10.62
C GLN A 341 28.41 4.54 10.77
N GLN A 342 27.99 3.39 11.31
CA GLN A 342 26.60 3.12 11.70
C GLN A 342 26.04 4.17 12.65
N ALA A 343 24.87 4.72 12.33
CA ALA A 343 24.10 5.63 13.17
C ALA A 343 22.65 5.74 12.67
N SER A 344 21.84 6.55 13.37
CA SER A 344 20.54 7.00 12.87
C SER A 344 20.79 8.16 11.89
N TRP A 345 20.98 7.83 10.61
CA TRP A 345 21.23 8.81 9.55
C TRP A 345 19.93 9.25 8.88
N LEU A 346 19.85 10.55 8.63
CA LEU A 346 18.84 11.18 7.80
C LEU A 346 19.48 11.55 6.47
N LEU A 347 18.68 11.57 5.42
CA LEU A 347 19.12 12.02 4.10
C LEU A 347 18.20 13.07 3.51
N THR A 348 18.77 13.81 2.57
CA THR A 348 18.05 14.71 1.66
C THR A 348 18.49 14.43 0.24
N LEU A 349 17.53 14.32 -0.67
CA LEU A 349 17.78 14.29 -2.11
C LEU A 349 16.99 15.42 -2.76
N SER A 350 17.63 16.18 -3.64
CA SER A 350 17.04 17.34 -4.27
C SER A 350 17.45 17.50 -5.73
N MET A 351 16.63 18.22 -6.48
CA MET A 351 16.84 18.59 -7.87
C MET A 351 16.90 20.10 -8.01
N GLY A 352 17.93 20.59 -8.70
CA GLY A 352 17.99 21.97 -9.12
C GLY A 352 19.37 22.40 -9.66
N SER A 353 19.55 23.67 -10.01
CA SER A 353 18.48 24.66 -10.06
C SER A 353 17.49 24.32 -11.18
N LEU A 354 16.19 24.39 -10.89
CA LEU A 354 15.11 24.26 -11.86
C LEU A 354 14.80 25.58 -12.58
N GLY A 355 15.67 26.58 -12.43
CA GLY A 355 15.55 27.90 -13.03
C GLY A 355 14.76 28.89 -12.17
N ASN A 356 14.39 30.01 -12.80
CA ASN A 356 13.65 31.10 -12.16
C ASN A 356 12.15 30.94 -12.44
N LEU A 357 11.33 31.12 -11.41
CA LEU A 357 9.89 30.97 -11.47
C LEU A 357 9.20 32.34 -11.37
N ALA A 358 8.69 32.86 -12.48
CA ALA A 358 7.97 34.15 -12.47
C ALA A 358 6.58 34.02 -11.84
N PRO A 359 5.93 35.12 -11.43
CA PRO A 359 4.56 35.09 -10.90
C PRO A 359 3.58 34.41 -11.86
N GLY A 360 2.92 33.36 -11.39
CA GLY A 360 1.97 32.54 -12.14
C GLY A 360 2.59 31.37 -12.91
N ASP A 361 3.91 31.33 -13.06
CA ASP A 361 4.60 30.21 -13.71
C ASP A 361 4.65 29.00 -12.78
N THR A 362 4.83 27.83 -13.40
CA THR A 362 4.83 26.53 -12.72
C THR A 362 6.06 25.72 -13.12
N VAL A 363 6.62 24.99 -12.16
CA VAL A 363 7.69 24.01 -12.35
C VAL A 363 7.27 22.66 -11.76
N ASN A 364 7.73 21.58 -12.36
CA ASN A 364 7.45 20.23 -11.91
C ASN A 364 8.73 19.53 -11.44
N ALA A 365 8.61 18.73 -10.39
CA ALA A 365 9.69 17.89 -9.83
C ALA A 365 9.12 16.52 -9.44
N VAL A 366 9.70 15.45 -9.96
CA VAL A 366 9.24 14.07 -9.77
C VAL A 366 10.30 13.22 -9.10
N PHE A 367 9.90 12.55 -8.02
CA PHE A 367 10.71 11.59 -7.26
C PHE A 367 10.02 10.23 -7.25
N ALA A 368 10.74 9.18 -6.88
CA ALA A 368 10.17 7.91 -6.50
C ALA A 368 10.74 7.44 -5.16
N ILE A 369 9.86 6.91 -4.30
CA ILE A 369 10.28 6.06 -3.20
C ILE A 369 10.31 4.63 -3.72
N VAL A 370 11.46 3.97 -3.58
CA VAL A 370 11.72 2.64 -4.11
C VAL A 370 12.24 1.77 -2.98
N CYS A 371 11.70 0.58 -2.81
CA CYS A 371 12.21 -0.41 -1.87
C CYS A 371 12.69 -1.67 -2.59
N GLY A 372 13.58 -2.43 -1.95
CA GLY A 372 14.03 -3.70 -2.52
C GLY A 372 14.78 -4.56 -1.52
N PHE A 373 14.40 -5.83 -1.42
CA PHE A 373 15.17 -6.79 -0.62
C PHE A 373 16.58 -6.97 -1.14
N TRP A 374 17.48 -7.37 -0.26
CA TRP A 374 18.87 -7.61 -0.63
C TRP A 374 18.99 -8.63 -1.76
N GLY A 375 19.94 -8.32 -2.65
CA GLY A 375 20.41 -9.21 -3.68
C GLY A 375 21.45 -10.20 -3.15
N GLU A 376 22.50 -10.40 -3.93
CA GLU A 376 23.58 -11.33 -3.61
C GLU A 376 24.70 -10.57 -2.90
N GLY A 377 25.25 -11.17 -1.85
CA GLY A 377 26.38 -10.63 -1.09
C GLY A 377 26.02 -10.26 0.34
N SER A 378 27.04 -10.19 1.20
CA SER A 378 26.89 -9.92 2.64
C SER A 378 27.22 -8.48 3.04
N SER A 379 27.68 -7.65 2.09
CA SER A 379 28.04 -6.25 2.31
C SER A 379 27.50 -5.39 1.18
N ASP A 380 27.28 -4.10 1.47
CA ASP A 380 26.75 -3.17 0.47
C ASP A 380 27.60 -3.14 -0.79
N SER A 381 26.93 -3.28 -1.93
CA SER A 381 27.51 -3.33 -3.27
C SER A 381 26.40 -3.18 -4.32
N PRO A 382 26.72 -2.78 -5.57
CA PRO A 382 25.75 -2.77 -6.65
C PRO A 382 25.01 -4.11 -6.83
N GLN A 383 25.69 -5.24 -6.61
CA GLN A 383 25.10 -6.59 -6.69
C GLN A 383 24.10 -6.85 -5.55
N ARG A 384 24.41 -6.39 -4.33
CA ARG A 384 23.48 -6.46 -3.19
C ARG A 384 22.28 -5.52 -3.38
N ARG A 385 22.47 -4.38 -4.06
CA ARG A 385 21.40 -3.43 -4.44
C ARG A 385 20.64 -3.80 -5.72
N ARG A 386 20.90 -4.94 -6.35
CA ARG A 386 20.35 -5.26 -7.69
C ARG A 386 18.81 -5.13 -7.75
N ASN A 387 18.10 -5.55 -6.71
CA ASN A 387 16.63 -5.53 -6.70
C ASN A 387 16.11 -4.09 -6.51
N LEU A 388 16.77 -3.30 -5.65
CA LEU A 388 16.48 -1.87 -5.51
C LEU A 388 16.69 -1.13 -6.84
N ARG A 389 17.81 -1.39 -7.51
CA ARG A 389 18.12 -0.82 -8.83
C ARG A 389 17.11 -1.24 -9.89
N LEU A 390 16.73 -2.51 -9.94
CA LEU A 390 15.69 -3.01 -10.85
C LEU A 390 14.34 -2.31 -10.62
N ASN A 391 13.92 -2.16 -9.36
CA ASN A 391 12.68 -1.47 -9.04
C ASN A 391 12.77 0.05 -9.35
N SER A 392 13.97 0.63 -9.23
CA SER A 392 14.26 2.02 -9.61
C SER A 392 14.22 2.22 -11.14
N ASP A 393 14.71 1.25 -11.90
CA ASP A 393 14.61 1.22 -13.37
C ASP A 393 13.14 1.19 -13.79
N TRP A 394 12.30 0.36 -13.16
CA TRP A 394 10.87 0.35 -13.44
C TRP A 394 10.16 1.65 -13.08
N ALA A 395 10.55 2.31 -11.99
CA ALA A 395 10.03 3.63 -11.65
C ALA A 395 10.43 4.69 -12.70
N GLN A 396 11.66 4.59 -13.25
CA GLN A 396 12.10 5.43 -14.36
C GLN A 396 11.33 5.13 -15.64
N THR A 397 11.15 3.86 -16.00
CA THR A 397 10.37 3.44 -17.17
C THR A 397 8.94 3.96 -17.08
N ALA A 398 8.30 3.82 -15.91
CA ALA A 398 6.97 4.39 -15.68
C ALA A 398 6.98 5.91 -15.92
N TYR A 399 7.90 6.65 -15.30
CA TYR A 399 7.97 8.11 -15.47
C TYR A 399 8.25 8.55 -16.91
N ASN A 400 9.11 7.83 -17.62
CA ASN A 400 9.43 8.07 -19.01
C ASN A 400 8.20 7.84 -19.90
N GLY A 401 7.46 6.75 -19.66
CA GLY A 401 6.38 6.34 -20.55
C GLY A 401 6.91 6.12 -21.96
N GLU A 402 6.41 6.89 -22.92
CA GLU A 402 6.85 6.83 -24.33
C GLU A 402 8.24 7.46 -24.57
N ASP A 403 8.73 8.34 -23.67
CA ASP A 403 10.02 9.07 -23.77
C ASP A 403 11.19 8.19 -23.28
N VAL A 404 11.52 7.15 -24.06
CA VAL A 404 12.42 6.06 -23.66
C VAL A 404 13.82 6.56 -23.28
N ASP A 405 14.38 7.53 -24.00
CA ASP A 405 15.71 8.09 -23.71
C ASP A 405 15.70 9.28 -22.71
N GLY A 406 14.51 9.77 -22.33
CA GLY A 406 14.31 10.78 -21.30
C GLY A 406 14.78 12.18 -21.68
N ASP A 407 14.96 12.45 -22.98
CA ASP A 407 15.42 13.74 -23.49
C ASP A 407 14.27 14.77 -23.64
N GLY A 408 13.02 14.34 -23.43
CA GLY A 408 11.82 15.16 -23.52
C GLY A 408 11.41 15.50 -24.95
N LYS A 409 11.91 14.74 -25.94
CA LYS A 409 11.52 14.77 -27.35
C LYS A 409 11.14 13.35 -27.79
N LEU A 410 10.69 13.26 -29.04
CA LEU A 410 10.26 12.03 -29.68
C LEU A 410 11.21 11.79 -30.86
N ASP A 411 12.14 10.84 -30.76
CA ASP A 411 13.21 10.65 -31.74
C ASP A 411 12.84 9.68 -32.89
N PRO A 412 13.43 9.82 -34.11
CA PRO A 412 13.11 8.96 -35.26
C PRO A 412 13.51 7.48 -35.15
N ASN A 413 14.39 7.12 -34.21
CA ASN A 413 14.72 5.72 -33.87
C ASN A 413 13.80 5.14 -32.80
N GLU A 414 12.91 5.99 -32.32
CA GLU A 414 11.80 5.68 -31.43
C GLU A 414 10.47 5.66 -32.24
N ASP A 415 10.45 6.23 -33.47
CA ASP A 415 9.37 6.25 -34.49
C ASP A 415 9.71 5.36 -35.72
N LEU A 416 9.35 4.06 -35.68
CA LEU A 416 9.82 3.03 -36.63
C LEU A 416 9.11 3.06 -38.01
N ASN A 417 7.87 3.50 -38.08
CA ASN A 417 7.11 3.61 -39.34
C ASN A 417 7.19 5.01 -40.00
N GLY A 418 7.88 5.97 -39.37
CA GLY A 418 8.18 7.29 -39.91
C GLY A 418 6.96 8.21 -39.99
N ASN A 419 5.97 7.99 -39.11
CA ASN A 419 4.78 8.81 -38.98
C ASN A 419 4.95 9.97 -37.98
N GLY A 420 6.05 9.95 -37.19
CA GLY A 420 6.37 10.95 -36.17
C GLY A 420 5.81 10.66 -34.78
N ILE A 421 5.57 9.39 -34.39
CA ILE A 421 4.95 8.94 -33.12
C ILE A 421 5.70 7.69 -32.57
N LEU A 422 5.79 7.54 -31.23
CA LEU A 422 6.48 6.43 -30.52
C LEU A 422 5.48 5.37 -30.05
N ASP A 423 5.57 4.13 -30.55
CA ASP A 423 4.76 3.00 -30.09
C ASP A 423 5.68 1.80 -29.71
N PRO A 424 5.66 1.27 -28.48
CA PRO A 424 6.40 0.04 -28.15
C PRO A 424 5.64 -1.20 -28.63
N GLY A 425 6.07 -1.78 -29.75
CA GLY A 425 5.55 -3.06 -30.26
C GLY A 425 4.65 -2.96 -31.48
N GLU A 426 4.96 -2.06 -32.42
CA GLU A 426 4.21 -1.89 -33.68
C GLU A 426 3.85 -3.22 -34.37
N ASP A 427 2.58 -3.63 -34.26
CA ASP A 427 2.06 -4.92 -34.73
C ASP A 427 1.57 -4.90 -36.19
N ASP A 428 1.42 -6.12 -36.70
CA ASP A 428 1.22 -6.52 -38.08
C ASP A 428 -0.16 -6.22 -38.67
N TYR A 429 -0.16 -5.89 -39.97
CA TYR A 429 -1.32 -6.05 -40.85
C TYR A 429 -1.77 -7.53 -40.84
N HIS A 430 -2.92 -7.82 -40.24
CA HIS A 430 -3.52 -9.16 -40.25
C HIS A 430 -4.14 -9.51 -41.62
N ALA A 431 -3.28 -9.91 -42.55
CA ALA A 431 -3.64 -10.32 -43.90
C ALA A 431 -4.65 -11.49 -43.94
N GLU A 432 -4.79 -12.27 -42.85
CA GLU A 432 -5.78 -13.35 -42.77
C GLU A 432 -7.26 -12.90 -42.79
N PHE A 433 -7.55 -11.64 -42.44
CA PHE A 433 -8.92 -11.12 -42.39
C PHE A 433 -9.32 -10.31 -43.63
N ASP A 434 -8.34 -9.79 -44.36
CA ASP A 434 -8.52 -9.18 -45.69
C ASP A 434 -8.49 -10.28 -46.76
N LEU A 435 -9.62 -11.01 -46.90
CA LEU A 435 -9.71 -12.22 -47.72
C LEU A 435 -9.39 -11.95 -49.21
N ASN A 436 -9.39 -10.69 -49.63
CA ASN A 436 -9.12 -10.30 -50.99
C ASN A 436 -7.94 -9.31 -51.18
N GLY A 437 -7.28 -8.91 -50.10
CA GLY A 437 -6.04 -8.14 -50.09
C GLY A 437 -6.21 -6.69 -50.53
N ASN A 438 -7.39 -6.08 -50.32
CA ASN A 438 -7.69 -4.71 -50.78
C ASN A 438 -7.59 -3.63 -49.68
N GLY A 439 -7.37 -4.02 -48.42
CA GLY A 439 -7.30 -3.13 -47.27
C GLY A 439 -8.64 -2.46 -46.92
N SER A 440 -9.78 -3.10 -47.22
CA SER A 440 -11.11 -2.58 -46.93
C SER A 440 -12.09 -3.70 -46.59
N TRP A 441 -12.94 -3.50 -45.59
CA TRP A 441 -13.91 -4.52 -45.17
C TRP A 441 -14.95 -4.79 -46.26
N ASP A 442 -15.11 -6.06 -46.64
CA ASP A 442 -16.10 -6.51 -47.61
C ASP A 442 -17.24 -7.34 -46.98
N PRO A 443 -18.49 -7.21 -47.46
CA PRO A 443 -19.62 -7.99 -46.95
C PRO A 443 -19.40 -9.51 -47.03
N GLY A 444 -19.06 -10.13 -45.90
CA GLY A 444 -18.71 -11.56 -45.79
C GLY A 444 -17.49 -11.83 -44.90
N GLU A 445 -16.69 -10.80 -44.60
CA GLU A 445 -15.62 -10.79 -43.61
C GLU A 445 -16.19 -10.57 -42.19
N GLN A 446 -15.52 -11.09 -41.16
CA GLN A 446 -15.98 -10.94 -39.75
C GLN A 446 -15.90 -9.46 -39.35
N ILE A 447 -16.91 -8.94 -38.64
CA ILE A 447 -16.96 -7.53 -38.17
C ILE A 447 -16.54 -7.49 -36.70
N PHE A 448 -15.60 -6.60 -36.36
CA PHE A 448 -15.28 -6.13 -35.01
C PHE A 448 -15.20 -4.60 -35.04
N GLY A 449 -15.77 -3.88 -34.06
CA GLY A 449 -15.64 -2.41 -33.99
C GLY A 449 -16.84 -1.56 -34.41
N ASP A 450 -16.60 -0.27 -34.69
CA ASP A 450 -17.60 0.79 -34.84
C ASP A 450 -18.44 0.72 -36.15
N GLY A 451 -18.00 -0.11 -37.10
CA GLY A 451 -18.78 -0.59 -38.24
C GLY A 451 -18.97 0.44 -39.36
N ASP A 452 -18.00 1.32 -39.60
CA ASP A 452 -18.05 2.34 -40.63
C ASP A 452 -17.66 1.87 -42.05
N GLY A 453 -17.02 0.70 -42.15
CA GLY A 453 -16.69 0.02 -43.41
C GLY A 453 -15.28 0.29 -43.95
N ASN A 454 -14.37 0.88 -43.17
CA ASN A 454 -12.93 0.89 -43.44
C ASN A 454 -12.21 -0.04 -42.44
N LEU A 455 -11.14 -0.71 -42.88
CA LEU A 455 -10.22 -1.42 -41.97
C LEU A 455 -9.15 -0.42 -41.53
N ASP A 456 -9.42 0.31 -40.45
CA ASP A 456 -8.50 1.26 -39.83
C ASP A 456 -8.60 1.22 -38.29
N ILE A 457 -7.72 1.97 -37.63
CA ILE A 457 -7.58 1.99 -36.16
C ILE A 457 -8.85 2.45 -35.43
N ASP A 458 -9.81 3.08 -36.13
CA ASP A 458 -11.06 3.54 -35.53
C ASP A 458 -12.05 2.37 -35.27
N GLU A 459 -11.82 1.16 -35.81
CA GLU A 459 -12.59 -0.03 -35.44
C GLU A 459 -12.29 -0.49 -33.99
N ASP A 460 -11.12 -0.19 -33.42
CA ASP A 460 -10.72 -0.66 -32.08
C ASP A 460 -10.86 0.38 -30.95
N ILE A 461 -11.44 1.56 -31.22
CA ILE A 461 -11.51 2.61 -30.20
C ILE A 461 -12.73 2.42 -29.28
N TYR A 462 -12.60 1.48 -28.36
CA TYR A 462 -13.36 1.50 -27.11
C TYR A 462 -12.47 1.38 -25.87
N ASP A 463 -11.39 2.17 -25.74
CA ASP A 463 -10.92 2.53 -24.37
C ASP A 463 -10.02 3.77 -24.14
N ASN A 464 -9.77 4.67 -25.11
CA ASN A 464 -8.88 5.84 -24.86
C ASN A 464 -9.49 7.23 -24.99
N PHE A 465 -10.66 7.37 -25.63
CA PHE A 465 -11.29 8.68 -25.80
C PHE A 465 -11.70 9.34 -24.47
N GLN A 466 -11.98 8.55 -23.42
CA GLN A 466 -12.35 9.08 -22.08
C GLN A 466 -11.13 9.50 -21.25
N ARG A 467 -9.93 8.96 -21.54
CA ARG A 467 -8.67 9.26 -20.81
C ARG A 467 -8.05 10.59 -21.24
N SER A 468 -8.52 11.20 -22.34
CA SER A 468 -7.85 12.31 -23.04
C SER A 468 -6.41 12.01 -23.48
N ILE A 469 -5.97 10.75 -23.35
CA ILE A 469 -4.79 10.20 -23.98
C ILE A 469 -5.16 10.02 -25.44
N SER A 470 -4.66 10.93 -26.28
CA SER A 470 -4.77 10.82 -27.72
C SER A 470 -3.41 10.35 -28.19
N ALA A 471 -3.24 9.03 -28.32
CA ALA A 471 -2.16 8.52 -29.14
C ALA A 471 -2.20 9.27 -30.48
N HIS A 472 -1.05 9.60 -31.05
CA HIS A 472 -0.96 10.35 -32.30
C HIS A 472 -1.25 11.87 -32.21
N ASN A 473 -1.18 12.49 -31.01
CA ASN A 473 -1.35 13.94 -30.85
C ASN A 473 -0.03 14.75 -30.86
N GLY A 474 1.13 14.08 -30.87
CA GLY A 474 2.46 14.70 -30.84
C GLY A 474 2.92 15.22 -29.46
N ASN A 475 2.34 14.73 -28.35
CA ASN A 475 2.78 14.98 -26.98
C ASN A 475 3.28 13.68 -26.33
N ILE A 476 4.24 13.78 -25.40
CA ILE A 476 4.78 12.65 -24.63
C ILE A 476 3.76 12.21 -23.57
N ASP A 477 3.34 10.95 -23.61
CA ASP A 477 2.55 10.36 -22.54
C ASP A 477 3.47 9.71 -21.47
N ARG A 478 3.39 10.23 -20.24
CA ARG A 478 4.15 9.75 -19.07
C ARG A 478 3.31 8.81 -18.21
N TYR A 479 3.96 8.00 -17.37
CA TYR A 479 3.34 7.09 -16.39
C TYR A 479 2.62 5.87 -16.99
N ILE A 480 3.01 5.47 -18.21
CA ILE A 480 2.49 4.27 -18.88
C ILE A 480 3.46 3.10 -18.67
N LEU A 481 2.93 1.95 -18.29
CA LEU A 481 3.67 0.70 -18.09
C LEU A 481 3.04 -0.42 -18.93
N PRO A 482 3.82 -1.40 -19.42
CA PRO A 482 3.27 -2.58 -20.09
C PRO A 482 2.34 -3.32 -19.11
N SER A 483 1.08 -3.48 -19.46
CA SER A 483 0.06 -4.00 -18.56
C SER A 483 -0.23 -5.46 -18.90
N PRO A 484 0.01 -6.42 -17.99
CA PRO A 484 -0.59 -7.73 -18.16
C PRO A 484 -2.12 -7.59 -18.22
N PRO A 485 -2.82 -8.56 -18.85
CA PRO A 485 -4.27 -8.63 -18.79
C PRO A 485 -4.76 -8.60 -17.34
N PRO A 486 -5.80 -7.82 -17.00
CA PRO A 486 -6.26 -7.63 -15.63
C PRO A 486 -6.79 -8.92 -15.02
N SER A 487 -6.74 -9.07 -13.70
CA SER A 487 -7.28 -10.29 -13.07
C SER A 487 -8.78 -10.45 -13.37
N PRO A 488 -9.28 -11.67 -13.65
CA PRO A 488 -10.69 -11.88 -13.95
C PRO A 488 -11.57 -11.64 -12.73
N ASN A 489 -12.87 -11.40 -12.95
CA ASN A 489 -13.82 -11.29 -11.86
C ASN A 489 -14.00 -12.66 -11.18
N LEU A 490 -13.59 -12.73 -9.92
CA LEU A 490 -13.56 -13.98 -9.17
C LEU A 490 -14.80 -14.18 -8.30
N LEU A 491 -15.33 -15.40 -8.29
CA LEU A 491 -16.29 -15.88 -7.30
C LEU A 491 -15.77 -17.12 -6.60
N VAL A 492 -15.60 -17.01 -5.29
CA VAL A 492 -15.15 -18.10 -4.42
C VAL A 492 -16.33 -18.63 -3.59
N LEU A 493 -16.66 -19.92 -3.78
CA LEU A 493 -17.75 -20.60 -3.07
C LEU A 493 -17.19 -21.75 -2.20
N PRO A 494 -17.04 -21.53 -0.88
CA PRO A 494 -16.65 -22.57 0.04
C PRO A 494 -17.75 -23.61 0.24
N GLY A 495 -17.34 -24.86 0.39
CA GLY A 495 -18.23 -25.97 0.71
C GLY A 495 -17.57 -26.98 1.63
N ASP A 496 -18.23 -28.13 1.79
CA ASP A 496 -17.81 -29.16 2.74
C ASP A 496 -16.54 -29.85 2.25
N GLY A 497 -15.41 -29.50 2.86
CA GLY A 497 -14.09 -30.05 2.52
C GLY A 497 -13.54 -29.60 1.17
N LYS A 498 -14.11 -28.54 0.56
CA LYS A 498 -13.68 -28.05 -0.75
C LYS A 498 -14.01 -26.56 -0.93
N VAL A 499 -13.39 -25.94 -1.91
CA VAL A 499 -13.74 -24.60 -2.41
C VAL A 499 -13.89 -24.69 -3.92
N THR A 500 -14.97 -24.12 -4.45
CA THR A 500 -15.19 -24.00 -5.90
C THR A 500 -14.97 -22.55 -6.30
N ILE A 501 -14.22 -22.35 -7.36
CA ILE A 501 -13.82 -21.04 -7.88
C ILE A 501 -14.43 -20.91 -9.27
N TYR A 502 -15.05 -19.77 -9.55
CA TYR A 502 -15.55 -19.40 -10.87
C TYR A 502 -14.94 -18.05 -11.28
N TRP A 503 -14.64 -17.89 -12.56
CA TRP A 503 -14.17 -16.62 -13.09
C TRP A 503 -14.66 -16.40 -14.52
N ASP A 504 -14.72 -15.15 -14.94
CA ASP A 504 -15.06 -14.75 -16.31
C ASP A 504 -13.83 -14.75 -17.21
N ASN A 505 -14.06 -14.51 -18.50
CA ASN A 505 -13.03 -14.50 -19.53
C ASN A 505 -12.75 -13.08 -20.05
N LEU A 506 -13.11 -12.04 -19.30
CA LEU A 506 -12.82 -10.64 -19.68
C LEU A 506 -11.33 -10.40 -20.00
N PRO A 507 -10.36 -11.01 -19.29
CA PRO A 507 -8.94 -10.76 -19.58
C PRO A 507 -8.49 -11.27 -20.95
N GLU A 508 -9.22 -12.20 -21.58
CA GLU A 508 -8.89 -12.72 -22.92
C GLU A 508 -9.10 -11.69 -24.05
N LEU A 509 -9.81 -10.60 -23.76
CA LEU A 509 -10.12 -9.53 -24.70
C LEU A 509 -9.43 -8.22 -24.31
N TYR A 510 -8.50 -8.26 -23.35
CA TYR A 510 -7.79 -7.07 -22.90
C TYR A 510 -6.70 -6.72 -23.90
N GLU A 511 -6.74 -5.47 -24.37
CA GLU A 511 -5.72 -4.86 -25.21
C GLU A 511 -4.69 -4.17 -24.31
N ASP A 512 -3.41 -4.49 -24.48
CA ASP A 512 -2.34 -3.84 -23.71
C ASP A 512 -2.25 -2.34 -24.10
N PRO A 513 -2.20 -1.42 -23.12
CA PRO A 513 -2.22 0.02 -23.38
C PRO A 513 -1.03 0.55 -24.20
N ILE A 514 0.09 -0.18 -24.18
CA ILE A 514 1.33 0.17 -24.87
C ILE A 514 1.38 -0.48 -26.25
N THR A 515 1.27 -1.80 -26.33
CA THR A 515 1.45 -2.54 -27.59
C THR A 515 0.23 -2.48 -28.48
N ARG A 516 -0.96 -2.19 -27.93
CA ARG A 516 -2.25 -2.25 -28.65
C ARG A 516 -2.62 -3.64 -29.14
N GLU A 517 -1.94 -4.66 -28.64
CA GLU A 517 -2.23 -6.05 -28.93
C GLU A 517 -3.06 -6.69 -27.82
N ILE A 518 -3.92 -7.63 -28.20
CA ILE A 518 -4.43 -8.62 -27.25
C ILE A 518 -3.36 -9.70 -27.11
N ASP A 519 -2.60 -9.63 -26.02
CA ASP A 519 -1.43 -10.47 -25.77
C ASP A 519 -1.65 -11.53 -24.67
N PHE A 520 -2.92 -11.74 -24.29
CA PHE A 520 -3.32 -12.75 -23.31
C PHE A 520 -2.81 -14.15 -23.66
N GLU A 521 -2.20 -14.81 -22.67
CA GLU A 521 -1.63 -16.16 -22.81
C GLU A 521 -2.37 -17.18 -21.93
N GLY A 522 -2.76 -16.82 -20.70
CA GLY A 522 -3.36 -17.79 -19.80
C GLY A 522 -3.75 -17.31 -18.41
N TYR A 523 -4.16 -18.28 -17.58
CA TYR A 523 -4.56 -18.10 -16.19
C TYR A 523 -3.69 -18.92 -15.23
N ARG A 524 -3.40 -18.35 -14.06
CA ARG A 524 -2.79 -19.07 -12.93
C ARG A 524 -3.70 -19.01 -11.71
N ILE A 525 -3.90 -20.15 -11.06
CA ILE A 525 -4.76 -20.28 -9.87
C ILE A 525 -3.89 -20.47 -8.65
N TYR A 526 -4.02 -19.59 -7.66
CA TYR A 526 -3.23 -19.65 -6.44
C TYR A 526 -4.09 -19.89 -5.20
N SER A 527 -3.45 -20.47 -4.20
CA SER A 527 -4.00 -20.59 -2.85
C SER A 527 -2.88 -20.50 -1.82
N SER A 528 -3.26 -20.52 -0.55
CA SER A 528 -2.32 -20.57 0.56
C SER A 528 -1.29 -21.69 0.46
N PRO A 529 -0.10 -21.50 1.07
CA PRO A 529 0.98 -22.46 0.99
C PRO A 529 0.55 -23.84 1.47
N LYS A 530 0.75 -24.86 0.63
CA LYS A 530 0.41 -26.25 0.98
C LYS A 530 1.33 -26.83 2.06
N THR A 531 2.57 -26.33 2.13
CA THR A 531 3.60 -26.81 3.04
C THR A 531 3.70 -25.90 4.26
N ALA A 532 3.61 -26.49 5.46
CA ALA A 532 3.87 -25.75 6.70
C ALA A 532 5.31 -25.22 6.69
N ALA A 533 5.50 -23.95 7.09
CA ALA A 533 6.78 -23.26 7.04
C ALA A 533 7.40 -23.12 5.63
N SER A 534 6.58 -23.16 4.57
CA SER A 534 7.02 -22.77 3.22
C SER A 534 7.60 -21.36 3.24
N GLU A 535 8.62 -21.12 2.42
CA GLU A 535 9.16 -19.79 2.08
C GLU A 535 8.39 -19.11 0.94
N GLU A 536 7.42 -19.79 0.32
CA GLU A 536 6.47 -19.17 -0.62
C GLU A 536 5.21 -18.67 0.10
N GLU A 537 4.70 -17.51 -0.31
CA GLU A 537 3.46 -16.93 0.23
C GLU A 537 2.20 -17.47 -0.44
N ALA A 538 2.32 -17.97 -1.66
CA ALA A 538 1.23 -18.61 -2.37
C ALA A 538 1.75 -19.88 -3.05
N THR A 539 0.88 -20.87 -3.20
CA THR A 539 1.16 -22.07 -3.99
C THR A 539 0.31 -22.03 -5.25
N LEU A 540 0.96 -22.18 -6.41
CA LEU A 540 0.30 -22.43 -7.68
C LEU A 540 -0.46 -23.76 -7.60
N LEU A 541 -1.79 -23.70 -7.73
CA LEU A 541 -2.67 -24.86 -7.74
C LEU A 541 -2.77 -25.47 -9.14
N ALA A 542 -2.90 -24.61 -10.15
CA ALA A 542 -3.01 -24.96 -11.55
C ALA A 542 -2.64 -23.75 -12.41
N GLN A 543 -2.14 -24.02 -13.62
CA GLN A 543 -1.95 -23.04 -14.68
C GLN A 543 -2.64 -23.58 -15.93
N PHE A 544 -3.29 -22.68 -16.67
CA PHE A 544 -3.88 -22.94 -17.97
C PHE A 544 -3.39 -21.90 -18.96
N ASP A 545 -3.05 -22.31 -20.16
CA ASP A 545 -2.54 -21.45 -21.25
C ASP A 545 -3.10 -21.88 -22.61
N LEU A 546 -2.98 -20.97 -23.58
CA LEU A 546 -3.29 -21.22 -24.98
C LEU A 546 -2.46 -22.39 -25.53
N VAL A 547 -2.94 -23.00 -26.62
CA VAL A 547 -2.25 -24.12 -27.29
C VAL A 547 -1.64 -23.58 -28.57
N ASP A 548 -0.49 -22.94 -28.46
CA ASP A 548 0.18 -22.18 -29.52
C ASP A 548 1.72 -22.36 -29.54
N ASN A 549 2.24 -23.30 -28.74
CA ASN A 549 3.67 -23.58 -28.50
C ASN A 549 4.38 -22.55 -27.60
N LEU A 550 3.64 -21.72 -26.88
CA LEU A 550 4.13 -20.95 -25.74
C LEU A 550 3.70 -21.63 -24.43
N GLY A 551 4.51 -21.47 -23.38
CA GLY A 551 4.21 -22.06 -22.08
C GLY A 551 4.13 -23.60 -22.05
N TYR A 552 3.08 -24.12 -21.43
CA TYR A 552 2.80 -25.54 -21.19
C TYR A 552 1.74 -26.15 -22.13
N ASP A 553 1.07 -25.35 -22.97
CA ASP A 553 0.04 -25.78 -23.92
C ASP A 553 -1.08 -26.64 -23.30
N THR A 554 -1.54 -26.26 -22.11
CA THR A 554 -2.50 -27.06 -21.33
C THR A 554 -3.94 -26.93 -21.83
N GLY A 555 -4.30 -25.79 -22.41
CA GLY A 555 -5.64 -25.47 -22.92
C GLY A 555 -6.72 -25.30 -21.84
N PHE A 556 -7.82 -24.63 -22.20
CA PHE A 556 -8.88 -24.26 -21.26
C PHE A 556 -10.02 -25.28 -21.13
N ARG A 557 -10.06 -26.31 -22.00
CA ARG A 557 -11.18 -27.27 -22.06
C ARG A 557 -11.54 -27.95 -20.74
N ILE A 558 -10.58 -28.15 -19.84
CA ILE A 558 -10.82 -28.83 -18.55
C ILE A 558 -11.47 -27.91 -17.50
N ILE A 559 -11.32 -26.60 -17.65
CA ILE A 559 -11.90 -25.59 -16.77
C ILE A 559 -13.14 -24.92 -17.36
N GLU A 560 -13.38 -25.01 -18.68
CA GLU A 560 -14.58 -24.50 -19.35
C GLU A 560 -15.86 -24.96 -18.65
N HIS A 561 -16.64 -23.99 -18.20
CA HIS A 561 -17.91 -24.18 -17.53
C HIS A 561 -18.76 -22.90 -17.51
N ASP A 562 -19.46 -22.64 -18.61
CA ASP A 562 -20.44 -21.56 -18.67
C ASP A 562 -21.53 -21.71 -17.61
N THR A 563 -21.64 -20.71 -16.74
CA THR A 563 -22.65 -20.65 -15.71
C THR A 563 -23.05 -19.22 -15.41
N THR A 564 -24.23 -19.04 -14.80
CA THR A 564 -24.70 -17.75 -14.33
C THR A 564 -25.05 -17.88 -12.85
N ILE A 565 -24.41 -17.06 -12.02
CA ILE A 565 -24.62 -17.04 -10.57
C ILE A 565 -24.85 -15.59 -10.16
N ASN A 566 -25.97 -15.32 -9.48
CA ASN A 566 -26.37 -13.96 -9.06
C ASN A 566 -26.36 -12.95 -10.22
N ASP A 567 -26.94 -13.32 -11.36
CA ASP A 567 -27.01 -12.53 -12.59
C ASP A 567 -25.64 -12.15 -13.22
N LYS A 568 -24.54 -12.71 -12.72
CA LYS A 568 -23.21 -12.60 -13.32
C LYS A 568 -22.85 -13.87 -14.08
N GLN A 569 -22.27 -13.71 -15.27
CA GLN A 569 -21.80 -14.82 -16.08
C GLN A 569 -20.36 -15.18 -15.70
N TYR A 570 -20.08 -16.47 -15.66
CA TYR A 570 -18.75 -17.03 -15.44
C TYR A 570 -18.48 -18.07 -16.52
N HIS A 571 -17.28 -18.07 -17.07
CA HIS A 571 -16.90 -18.95 -18.16
C HIS A 571 -16.12 -20.18 -17.67
N TYR A 572 -15.37 -20.04 -16.57
CA TYR A 572 -14.48 -21.08 -16.06
C TYR A 572 -14.82 -21.53 -14.64
N ARG A 573 -14.45 -22.77 -14.31
CA ARG A 573 -14.60 -23.35 -12.97
C ARG A 573 -13.42 -24.24 -12.57
N PHE A 574 -12.93 -24.04 -11.35
CA PHE A 574 -11.94 -24.91 -10.69
C PHE A 574 -12.43 -25.35 -9.31
N VAL A 575 -12.08 -26.58 -8.88
CA VAL A 575 -12.46 -27.12 -7.56
C VAL A 575 -11.21 -27.56 -6.82
N ASN A 576 -10.96 -26.96 -5.66
CA ASN A 576 -9.91 -27.39 -4.74
C ASN A 576 -10.54 -28.24 -3.61
N GLU A 577 -10.16 -29.52 -3.52
CA GLU A 577 -10.75 -30.49 -2.58
C GLU A 577 -9.81 -30.84 -1.42
N HIS A 578 -10.32 -31.60 -0.44
CA HIS A 578 -9.60 -32.07 0.74
C HIS A 578 -9.15 -30.95 1.69
N LEU A 579 -9.90 -29.86 1.75
CA LEU A 579 -9.67 -28.75 2.66
C LEU A 579 -10.25 -29.03 4.04
N LEU A 580 -9.64 -28.47 5.08
CA LEU A 580 -10.17 -28.60 6.44
C LEU A 580 -11.19 -27.49 6.73
N SER A 581 -12.30 -27.85 7.35
CA SER A 581 -13.36 -26.88 7.68
C SER A 581 -13.02 -25.99 8.87
N GLY A 582 -13.49 -24.74 8.83
CA GLY A 582 -13.45 -23.81 9.96
C GLY A 582 -12.07 -23.30 10.36
N TRP A 583 -11.10 -23.27 9.44
CA TRP A 583 -9.76 -22.73 9.70
C TRP A 583 -9.69 -21.24 9.30
N PRO A 584 -9.65 -20.30 10.28
CA PRO A 584 -9.57 -18.87 10.00
C PRO A 584 -8.27 -18.51 9.28
N GLY A 585 -8.33 -17.62 8.27
CA GLY A 585 -7.15 -17.09 7.57
C GLY A 585 -6.28 -18.12 6.83
N LYS A 586 -6.68 -19.39 6.80
CA LYS A 586 -5.83 -20.48 6.30
C LYS A 586 -5.89 -20.64 4.79
N TYR A 587 -7.04 -20.38 4.18
CA TYR A 587 -7.24 -20.56 2.74
C TYR A 587 -7.68 -19.23 2.13
N PHE A 588 -6.94 -18.79 1.12
CA PHE A 588 -7.36 -17.77 0.18
C PHE A 588 -7.24 -18.35 -1.22
N PHE A 589 -7.91 -17.70 -2.16
CA PHE A 589 -7.86 -18.03 -3.57
C PHE A 589 -7.73 -16.75 -4.39
N SER A 590 -6.93 -16.81 -5.43
CA SER A 590 -6.80 -15.78 -6.45
C SER A 590 -6.61 -16.45 -7.80
N VAL A 591 -7.13 -15.81 -8.85
CA VAL A 591 -6.88 -16.19 -10.24
C VAL A 591 -6.24 -14.98 -10.90
N THR A 592 -5.05 -15.14 -11.44
CA THR A 592 -4.35 -14.11 -12.20
C THR A 592 -4.38 -14.48 -13.68
N SER A 593 -4.19 -13.48 -14.53
CA SER A 593 -3.94 -13.65 -15.95
C SER A 593 -2.52 -13.22 -16.29
N PHE A 594 -1.96 -13.79 -17.33
CA PHE A 594 -0.63 -13.46 -17.81
C PHE A 594 -0.61 -13.37 -19.33
N ASP A 595 0.31 -12.56 -19.84
CA ASP A 595 0.55 -12.35 -21.27
C ASP A 595 1.69 -13.23 -21.81
N LYS A 596 1.84 -13.24 -23.14
CA LYS A 596 2.93 -13.92 -23.86
C LYS A 596 4.29 -13.21 -23.70
N GLY A 597 4.31 -11.99 -23.16
CA GLY A 597 5.44 -11.08 -23.15
C GLY A 597 5.77 -10.52 -24.54
N ASN A 598 6.73 -9.59 -24.61
CA ASN A 598 7.17 -9.02 -25.88
C ASN A 598 8.71 -9.11 -26.01
N PRO A 599 9.25 -10.16 -26.67
CA PRO A 599 10.68 -10.33 -26.87
C PRO A 599 11.35 -9.24 -27.70
N ILE A 600 10.60 -8.56 -28.59
CA ILE A 600 11.12 -7.44 -29.41
C ILE A 600 11.47 -6.27 -28.51
N ASN A 601 10.59 -5.99 -27.54
CA ASN A 601 10.77 -4.92 -26.54
C ASN A 601 11.53 -5.39 -25.28
N ASN A 602 12.09 -6.60 -25.31
CA ASN A 602 12.77 -7.23 -24.16
C ASN A 602 11.88 -7.29 -22.90
N LEU A 603 10.57 -7.41 -23.08
CA LEU A 603 9.59 -7.57 -22.03
C LEU A 603 9.33 -9.06 -21.79
N PRO A 604 9.60 -9.59 -20.59
CA PRO A 604 9.20 -10.95 -20.24
C PRO A 604 7.67 -11.04 -20.11
N SER A 605 7.14 -12.26 -20.11
CA SER A 605 5.74 -12.52 -19.75
C SER A 605 5.43 -11.91 -18.39
N MET A 606 4.37 -11.11 -18.32
CA MET A 606 3.91 -10.43 -17.10
C MET A 606 2.62 -11.05 -16.61
N GLU A 607 2.32 -10.86 -15.32
CA GLU A 607 1.17 -11.44 -14.65
C GLU A 607 0.47 -10.40 -13.79
N SER A 608 -0.86 -10.41 -13.80
CA SER A 608 -1.69 -9.56 -12.95
C SER A 608 -1.50 -9.86 -11.47
N SER A 609 -1.87 -8.90 -10.60
CA SER A 609 -1.59 -9.04 -9.18
C SER A 609 -2.45 -10.12 -8.51
N LEU A 610 -1.82 -10.98 -7.72
CA LEU A 610 -2.50 -11.92 -6.82
C LEU A 610 -3.50 -11.22 -5.88
N TYR A 611 -3.25 -9.95 -5.55
CA TYR A 611 -4.00 -9.21 -4.55
C TYR A 611 -5.27 -8.55 -5.09
N GLU A 612 -5.42 -8.42 -6.42
CA GLU A 612 -6.59 -7.77 -7.05
C GLU A 612 -7.91 -8.46 -6.75
N ASN A 613 -7.91 -9.80 -6.78
CA ASN A 613 -9.12 -10.60 -6.57
C ASN A 613 -8.97 -11.63 -5.44
N LEU A 614 -7.95 -11.48 -4.58
CA LEU A 614 -7.71 -12.38 -3.46
C LEU A 614 -8.92 -12.42 -2.53
N THR A 615 -9.50 -13.62 -2.38
CA THR A 615 -10.63 -13.84 -1.49
C THR A 615 -10.31 -14.95 -0.50
N TYR A 616 -10.42 -14.66 0.80
CA TYR A 616 -10.34 -15.68 1.83
C TYR A 616 -11.55 -16.61 1.76
N ALA A 617 -11.36 -17.88 2.11
CA ALA A 617 -12.42 -18.87 2.13
C ALA A 617 -12.34 -19.69 3.41
N ILE A 618 -13.49 -19.86 4.07
CA ILE A 618 -13.63 -20.78 5.19
C ILE A 618 -14.50 -21.96 4.73
N PRO A 619 -13.89 -23.10 4.36
CA PRO A 619 -14.62 -24.32 4.03
C PRO A 619 -15.45 -24.77 5.24
N GLY A 620 -16.59 -25.39 4.97
CA GLY A 620 -17.56 -25.75 6.00
C GLY A 620 -18.82 -26.36 5.42
N LYS A 621 -19.73 -26.78 6.30
CA LYS A 621 -21.06 -27.24 5.88
C LYS A 621 -21.80 -26.13 5.17
N THR A 622 -22.36 -26.45 4.01
CA THR A 622 -23.27 -25.54 3.32
C THR A 622 -24.66 -25.58 3.92
N VAL A 623 -25.47 -24.57 3.62
CA VAL A 623 -26.90 -24.59 3.93
C VAL A 623 -27.54 -25.83 3.32
N THR A 624 -28.12 -26.67 4.17
CA THR A 624 -28.97 -27.79 3.74
C THR A 624 -30.41 -27.54 4.17
N ASP A 625 -31.38 -28.25 3.57
CA ASP A 625 -32.81 -28.26 3.97
C ASP A 625 -33.24 -29.60 4.59
N GLU A 626 -32.26 -30.44 4.97
CA GLU A 626 -32.55 -31.79 5.43
C GLU A 626 -33.32 -31.83 6.74
N LYS A 627 -34.42 -32.59 6.75
CA LYS A 627 -35.32 -32.75 7.90
C LYS A 627 -34.66 -33.45 9.09
N ASN A 628 -33.63 -34.25 8.88
CA ASN A 628 -32.93 -35.05 9.89
C ASN A 628 -31.49 -34.58 10.13
N ARG A 629 -31.18 -33.30 9.83
CA ARG A 629 -29.83 -32.77 9.99
C ARG A 629 -29.34 -32.90 11.44
N LYS A 630 -28.07 -33.23 11.60
CA LYS A 630 -27.39 -33.26 12.89
C LYS A 630 -26.55 -32.00 13.02
N ILE A 631 -26.99 -31.07 13.85
CA ILE A 631 -26.20 -29.90 14.24
C ILE A 631 -25.21 -30.33 15.30
N TYR A 632 -23.96 -29.92 15.14
CA TYR A 632 -22.88 -30.25 16.07
C TYR A 632 -21.94 -29.06 16.25
N VAL A 633 -21.07 -29.18 17.25
CA VAL A 633 -20.06 -28.18 17.60
C VAL A 633 -18.68 -28.79 17.39
N TYR A 634 -17.73 -28.01 16.86
CA TYR A 634 -16.32 -28.41 16.81
C TYR A 634 -15.37 -27.25 17.16
N PRO A 635 -14.22 -27.53 17.82
CA PRO A 635 -13.84 -28.85 18.34
C PRO A 635 -14.71 -29.21 19.56
N ASN A 636 -15.04 -30.49 19.69
CA ASN A 636 -15.84 -30.98 20.82
C ASN A 636 -15.30 -32.35 21.29
N PRO A 637 -14.64 -32.43 22.47
CA PRO A 637 -14.43 -31.34 23.42
C PRO A 637 -13.44 -30.28 22.90
N TYR A 638 -13.66 -29.02 23.29
CA TYR A 638 -12.68 -27.96 23.20
C TYR A 638 -11.68 -28.12 24.37
N LYS A 639 -10.38 -28.27 24.09
CA LYS A 639 -9.35 -28.64 25.07
C LYS A 639 -8.22 -27.61 25.09
N ALA A 640 -8.16 -26.79 26.13
CA ALA A 640 -7.25 -25.70 26.40
C ALA A 640 -7.26 -24.65 25.28
N ASN A 641 -6.77 -25.03 24.12
CA ASN A 641 -6.69 -24.28 22.89
C ASN A 641 -6.91 -25.20 21.67
N ALA A 642 -7.65 -24.72 20.68
CA ALA A 642 -7.65 -25.26 19.33
C ALA A 642 -6.36 -24.87 18.60
N LEU A 643 -6.04 -25.57 17.50
CA LEU A 643 -4.85 -25.26 16.69
C LEU A 643 -4.93 -23.90 15.99
N TRP A 644 -6.12 -23.33 15.89
CA TRP A 644 -6.36 -22.03 15.27
C TRP A 644 -6.53 -20.89 16.29
N ASP A 645 -6.53 -21.18 17.59
CA ASP A 645 -6.70 -20.15 18.60
C ASP A 645 -5.44 -19.30 18.77
N GLY A 646 -5.62 -18.03 19.07
CA GLY A 646 -4.56 -17.13 19.53
C GLY A 646 -4.33 -17.22 21.05
N PHE A 647 -3.63 -16.22 21.58
CA PHE A 647 -3.23 -16.16 23.00
C PHE A 647 -4.30 -15.51 23.89
N GLY A 648 -5.13 -14.62 23.33
CA GLY A 648 -6.19 -13.91 24.04
C GLY A 648 -7.43 -14.76 24.32
N GLU A 649 -8.27 -14.36 25.29
CA GLU A 649 -9.57 -15.03 25.54
C GLU A 649 -10.57 -14.82 24.39
N ARG A 650 -10.51 -13.69 23.69
CA ARG A 650 -11.31 -13.39 22.47
C ARG A 650 -10.74 -13.98 21.19
N GLU A 651 -9.56 -14.58 21.28
CA GLU A 651 -8.87 -15.23 20.17
C GLU A 651 -9.13 -16.74 20.15
N ARG A 652 -10.18 -17.20 20.84
CA ARG A 652 -10.57 -18.60 20.91
C ARG A 652 -11.81 -18.83 20.06
N LEU A 653 -11.96 -20.03 19.49
CA LEU A 653 -13.06 -20.27 18.57
C LEU A 653 -13.61 -21.70 18.61
N ILE A 654 -14.94 -21.81 18.66
CA ILE A 654 -15.68 -23.01 18.27
C ILE A 654 -16.67 -22.70 17.14
N TRP A 655 -17.04 -23.73 16.38
CA TRP A 655 -18.00 -23.64 15.29
C TRP A 655 -19.27 -24.41 15.61
N PHE A 656 -20.43 -23.79 15.40
CA PHE A 656 -21.70 -24.48 15.23
C PHE A 656 -21.88 -24.82 13.75
N ALA A 657 -22.06 -26.09 13.43
CA ALA A 657 -22.05 -26.58 12.06
C ALA A 657 -23.37 -27.25 11.65
N ASN A 658 -23.62 -27.27 10.34
CA ASN A 658 -24.82 -27.82 9.70
C ASN A 658 -26.09 -27.02 10.03
N LEU A 659 -25.96 -25.69 10.11
CA LEU A 659 -27.02 -24.75 10.41
C LEU A 659 -28.01 -24.58 9.22
N PRO A 660 -29.28 -24.23 9.49
CA PRO A 660 -30.19 -23.74 8.45
C PRO A 660 -29.81 -22.30 8.03
N ALA A 661 -30.34 -21.85 6.89
CA ALA A 661 -30.04 -20.52 6.32
C ALA A 661 -30.26 -19.37 7.32
N GLU A 662 -31.32 -19.46 8.12
CA GLU A 662 -31.64 -18.51 9.17
C GLU A 662 -31.89 -19.27 10.48
N ALA A 663 -31.11 -18.95 11.51
CA ALA A 663 -31.16 -19.67 12.77
C ALA A 663 -30.84 -18.79 13.98
N THR A 664 -31.53 -19.01 15.11
CA THR A 664 -31.11 -18.49 16.41
C THR A 664 -30.44 -19.60 17.22
N ILE A 665 -29.17 -19.40 17.57
CA ILE A 665 -28.38 -20.29 18.42
C ILE A 665 -28.43 -19.74 19.84
N ARG A 666 -28.78 -20.57 20.82
CA ARG A 666 -28.75 -20.21 22.25
C ARG A 666 -27.88 -21.17 23.02
N ILE A 667 -27.02 -20.64 23.88
CA ILE A 667 -26.04 -21.39 24.65
C ILE A 667 -26.40 -21.29 26.13
N TYR A 668 -26.35 -22.41 26.84
CA TYR A 668 -26.77 -22.52 28.23
C TYR A 668 -25.76 -23.27 29.09
N THR A 669 -25.74 -22.91 30.38
CA THR A 669 -25.12 -23.75 31.41
C THR A 669 -25.96 -25.02 31.65
N LEU A 670 -25.42 -26.01 32.38
CA LEU A 670 -26.22 -27.17 32.82
C LEU A 670 -27.39 -26.81 33.74
N ALA A 671 -27.33 -25.66 34.41
CA ALA A 671 -28.43 -25.16 35.24
C ALA A 671 -29.56 -24.52 34.40
N GLY A 672 -29.32 -24.30 33.09
CA GLY A 672 -30.27 -23.66 32.18
C GLY A 672 -30.12 -22.14 32.09
N ASP A 673 -29.06 -21.56 32.68
CA ASP A 673 -28.79 -20.13 32.54
C ASP A 673 -28.34 -19.82 31.12
N LEU A 674 -28.90 -18.78 30.51
CA LEU A 674 -28.48 -18.30 29.19
C LEU A 674 -27.09 -17.68 29.29
N VAL A 675 -26.17 -18.22 28.52
CA VAL A 675 -24.78 -17.75 28.39
C VAL A 675 -24.66 -16.77 27.25
N ASP A 676 -25.21 -17.14 26.09
CA ASP A 676 -25.17 -16.30 24.90
C ASP A 676 -26.28 -16.66 23.90
N GLU A 677 -26.60 -15.70 23.03
CA GLU A 677 -27.59 -15.82 21.95
C GLU A 677 -27.05 -15.20 20.67
N ILE A 678 -27.01 -15.99 19.60
CA ILE A 678 -26.40 -15.65 18.33
C ILE A 678 -27.46 -15.77 17.23
N GLU A 679 -27.58 -14.73 16.40
CA GLU A 679 -28.43 -14.76 15.21
C GLU A 679 -27.56 -15.08 13.99
N HIS A 680 -27.87 -16.19 13.32
CA HIS A 680 -27.18 -16.64 12.11
C HIS A 680 -28.07 -16.40 10.89
N ASN A 681 -27.49 -15.74 9.89
CA ASN A 681 -28.03 -15.62 8.54
C ASN A 681 -26.92 -15.95 7.54
N ALA A 682 -27.14 -16.99 6.75
CA ALA A 682 -26.15 -17.51 5.81
C ALA A 682 -25.74 -16.52 4.72
N GLU A 683 -26.63 -15.62 4.30
CA GLU A 683 -26.36 -14.63 3.25
C GLU A 683 -25.55 -13.44 3.78
N THR A 684 -25.71 -13.09 5.06
CA THR A 684 -25.09 -11.89 5.64
C THR A 684 -23.95 -12.19 6.62
N TYR A 685 -23.72 -13.46 6.97
CA TYR A 685 -22.67 -13.82 7.91
C TYR A 685 -21.28 -13.60 7.29
N ASN A 686 -20.48 -12.75 7.94
CA ASN A 686 -19.14 -12.38 7.50
C ASN A 686 -18.07 -12.58 8.59
N GLY A 687 -18.43 -13.17 9.73
CA GLY A 687 -17.51 -13.49 10.82
C GLY A 687 -17.01 -12.31 11.66
N ARG A 688 -17.45 -11.07 11.39
CA ARG A 688 -17.00 -9.86 12.13
C ARG A 688 -17.45 -9.80 13.59
N ASP A 689 -18.35 -10.68 13.99
CA ASP A 689 -18.74 -10.86 15.38
C ASP A 689 -17.71 -11.66 16.19
N VAL A 690 -16.68 -12.22 15.53
CA VAL A 690 -15.56 -12.92 16.15
C VAL A 690 -14.24 -12.25 15.80
N SER A 691 -13.58 -11.68 16.82
CA SER A 691 -12.29 -10.96 16.68
C SER A 691 -11.20 -11.78 15.97
N LEU A 692 -11.07 -13.07 16.29
CA LEU A 692 -10.09 -13.94 15.64
C LEU A 692 -10.30 -14.08 14.12
N LEU A 693 -11.55 -14.12 13.66
CA LEU A 693 -11.85 -14.23 12.23
C LEU A 693 -11.48 -12.93 11.52
N GLU A 694 -11.81 -11.79 12.13
CA GLU A 694 -11.49 -10.45 11.63
C GLU A 694 -9.97 -10.25 11.51
N GLN A 695 -9.22 -10.55 12.58
CA GLN A 695 -7.76 -10.44 12.61
C GLN A 695 -7.08 -11.34 11.58
N ASN A 696 -7.43 -12.62 11.54
CA ASN A 696 -6.74 -13.60 10.68
C ASN A 696 -7.09 -13.46 9.19
N THR A 697 -8.16 -12.72 8.85
CA THR A 697 -8.51 -12.38 7.48
C THR A 697 -8.08 -10.96 7.10
N LYS A 698 -7.40 -10.23 8.01
CA LYS A 698 -6.89 -8.87 7.80
C LYS A 698 -7.95 -7.91 7.23
N ASN A 699 -9.20 -8.02 7.70
CA ASN A 699 -10.35 -7.26 7.18
C ASN A 699 -10.64 -7.44 5.67
N GLN A 700 -10.01 -8.42 5.01
CA GLN A 700 -10.22 -8.70 3.59
C GLN A 700 -11.52 -9.50 3.35
N GLN A 701 -11.96 -9.52 2.10
CA GLN A 701 -13.15 -10.24 1.68
C GLN A 701 -13.01 -11.73 2.01
N THR A 702 -13.95 -12.25 2.81
CA THR A 702 -13.99 -13.66 3.22
C THR A 702 -15.31 -14.29 2.81
N ALA A 703 -15.23 -15.36 2.02
CA ALA A 703 -16.35 -16.21 1.67
C ALA A 703 -16.56 -17.29 2.73
N PHE A 704 -17.82 -17.47 3.14
CA PHE A 704 -18.25 -18.52 4.06
C PHE A 704 -19.15 -19.53 3.34
N SER A 705 -19.13 -20.78 3.79
CA SER A 705 -20.01 -21.85 3.28
C SER A 705 -21.50 -21.63 3.62
N GLY A 706 -21.80 -20.76 4.58
CA GLY A 706 -23.15 -20.34 4.96
C GLY A 706 -23.90 -21.30 5.90
N GLY A 707 -23.46 -22.54 6.09
CA GLY A 707 -24.10 -23.49 7.03
C GLY A 707 -23.38 -23.63 8.36
N GLU A 708 -22.52 -22.67 8.73
CA GLU A 708 -21.75 -22.66 9.97
C GLU A 708 -21.70 -21.25 10.57
N HIS A 709 -21.53 -21.17 11.89
CA HIS A 709 -21.40 -19.92 12.63
C HIS A 709 -20.40 -20.12 13.77
N ALA A 710 -19.44 -19.20 13.90
CA ALA A 710 -18.36 -19.28 14.86
C ALA A 710 -18.68 -18.53 16.16
N TRP A 711 -18.18 -19.00 17.31
CA TRP A 711 -18.38 -18.35 18.60
C TRP A 711 -17.08 -18.27 19.39
N ASP A 712 -16.80 -17.10 19.97
CA ASP A 712 -15.54 -16.75 20.64
C ASP A 712 -15.45 -17.23 22.10
N LEU A 713 -16.44 -18.01 22.55
CA LEU A 713 -16.58 -18.49 23.93
C LEU A 713 -16.72 -17.35 24.96
N ILE A 714 -17.15 -16.16 24.53
CA ILE A 714 -17.51 -15.05 25.39
C ILE A 714 -19.02 -15.02 25.58
N SER A 715 -19.47 -14.86 26.83
CA SER A 715 -20.89 -14.71 27.15
C SER A 715 -21.42 -13.33 26.74
N ASN A 716 -22.75 -13.19 26.68
CA ASN A 716 -23.43 -11.90 26.44
C ASN A 716 -23.14 -10.81 27.48
N LYS A 717 -22.39 -11.12 28.55
CA LYS A 717 -21.90 -10.17 29.57
C LYS A 717 -20.42 -9.83 29.40
N ASP A 718 -19.84 -10.12 28.25
CA ASP A 718 -18.41 -9.87 27.96
C ASP A 718 -17.48 -10.61 28.95
N GLN A 719 -17.82 -11.87 29.25
CA GLN A 719 -17.03 -12.72 30.13
C GLN A 719 -16.75 -14.06 29.47
N ALA A 720 -15.47 -14.45 29.46
CA ALA A 720 -15.06 -15.76 28.99
C ALA A 720 -15.66 -16.87 29.85
N ILE A 721 -16.21 -17.90 29.20
CA ILE A 721 -16.87 -18.99 29.91
C ILE A 721 -15.87 -19.91 30.65
N ALA A 722 -16.33 -20.58 31.71
CA ALA A 722 -15.49 -21.49 32.49
C ALA A 722 -15.45 -22.91 31.89
N THR A 723 -14.49 -23.73 32.32
CA THR A 723 -14.48 -25.18 32.07
C THR A 723 -15.81 -25.81 32.51
N GLY A 724 -16.45 -26.55 31.61
CA GLY A 724 -17.75 -27.13 31.88
C GLY A 724 -18.42 -27.76 30.67
N LEU A 725 -19.48 -28.53 30.95
CA LEU A 725 -20.40 -29.01 29.93
C LEU A 725 -21.48 -27.94 29.69
N TYR A 726 -21.69 -27.57 28.44
CA TYR A 726 -22.70 -26.60 28.02
C TYR A 726 -23.75 -27.27 27.13
N LEU A 727 -24.95 -26.72 27.17
CA LEU A 727 -26.05 -27.11 26.29
C LEU A 727 -26.25 -26.03 25.25
N PHE A 728 -26.69 -26.39 24.05
CA PHE A 728 -27.10 -25.42 23.06
C PHE A 728 -28.41 -25.83 22.41
N THR A 729 -29.14 -24.84 21.91
CA THR A 729 -30.29 -25.04 21.04
C THR A 729 -30.14 -24.22 19.78
N VAL A 730 -30.54 -24.77 18.63
CA VAL A 730 -30.63 -24.03 17.38
C VAL A 730 -32.07 -24.06 16.91
N LYS A 731 -32.67 -22.90 16.76
CA LYS A 731 -34.02 -22.73 16.22
C LYS A 731 -33.91 -22.31 14.76
N ASP A 732 -34.46 -23.12 13.86
CA ASP A 732 -34.64 -22.78 12.46
C ASP A 732 -35.77 -21.74 12.35
N GLU A 733 -35.48 -20.56 11.83
CA GLU A 733 -36.47 -19.47 11.81
C GLU A 733 -37.56 -19.66 10.74
N LYS A 734 -37.25 -20.39 9.67
CA LYS A 734 -38.19 -20.73 8.60
C LYS A 734 -39.13 -21.85 9.00
N THR A 735 -38.61 -22.94 9.56
CA THR A 735 -39.42 -24.12 9.92
C THR A 735 -39.91 -24.14 11.36
N ARG A 736 -39.38 -23.24 12.21
CA ARG A 736 -39.61 -23.17 13.66
C ARG A 736 -39.22 -24.42 14.44
N ARG A 737 -38.42 -25.30 13.82
CA ARG A 737 -37.90 -26.52 14.48
C ARG A 737 -36.75 -26.15 15.40
N VAL A 738 -36.69 -26.83 16.54
CA VAL A 738 -35.60 -26.65 17.51
C VAL A 738 -34.77 -27.92 17.57
N PHE A 739 -33.47 -27.76 17.39
CA PHE A 739 -32.45 -28.77 17.59
C PHE A 739 -31.74 -28.49 18.91
N SER A 740 -31.24 -29.52 19.58
CA SER A 740 -30.52 -29.37 20.83
C SER A 740 -29.30 -30.28 20.86
N GLY A 741 -28.24 -29.80 21.49
CA GLY A 741 -27.00 -30.55 21.63
C GLY A 741 -26.21 -30.10 22.86
N LYS A 742 -24.99 -30.63 22.99
CA LYS A 742 -24.08 -30.33 24.08
C LYS A 742 -22.63 -30.30 23.60
N PHE A 743 -21.81 -29.48 24.23
CA PHE A 743 -20.37 -29.43 24.00
C PHE A 743 -19.63 -29.24 25.31
N LEU A 744 -18.39 -29.74 25.36
CA LEU A 744 -17.56 -29.71 26.56
C LEU A 744 -16.37 -28.78 26.32
N VAL A 745 -16.16 -27.84 27.25
CA VAL A 745 -15.00 -26.95 27.30
C VAL A 745 -14.12 -27.37 28.46
N ILE A 746 -12.84 -27.61 28.19
CA ILE A 746 -11.82 -27.98 29.17
C ILE A 746 -10.70 -26.94 29.03
N LYS A 747 -10.73 -25.84 29.77
CA LYS A 747 -9.63 -24.86 29.81
C LYS A 747 -8.43 -25.38 30.60
#